data_AF-A0A946WUM0-F1
#
_entry.id   AF-A0A946WUM0-F1
#
_cell.length_a   1.000
_cell.length_b   1.000
_cell.length_c   1.000
_cell.angle_alpha   90.00
_cell.angle_beta   90.00
_cell.angle_gamma   90.00
#
_symmetry.space_group_name_H-M   'P 1'
#
loop_
_entity.id
_entity.type
_entity.pdbx_description
1 polymer ?
#
loop_
_entity_poly.entity_id
_entity_poly.type
_entity_poly.pdbx_seq_one_letter_code
_entity_poly.pdbx_strand_id
1 'polypeptide(L)'
;MLRINTLIIFIALYANCFTVLAQTDISAIARQAYHEKWIENPNLSASIVELLDSLHWKREFSAFCPTDGSPAMQLQNKGATGLLSPPLSPRHPWEPTDWVENNGSWKGHCPGDSVSYIYYPTLQINNCGPEPDLPPWLEECSEEFSPWYIELDTELGPSNGSIYTKIGNDGVFNKPIIVLEGFDFGVGGDFSSHRHGSFGWHSLYGCDLDAFPGTEAYPILIDSLGNLGYDIVFVDFAHGTTSIEIKSKFAEKAITLCNSYKQGNNPLIVIGASMGGIVGRHTLCLMEQQQIDHCARLFVSIDSPHRGANIPLGLNGLVSLLSVPSAEAAVFYESLNSIAAKQLLISTPTGLMEHQDAMQMLEEIGLPKKSINVAIANSHPEVELELADEPLLDWSESWWWLGTAHLTANRHPTPNAGLSISASCALPIDFIPFNGTALWYEDEIYGYYPTADLDITPSSVGHHMRLLVEAINASGLMEISETDFQGDAGFIPTSSALNCNVSEGETSSFDFMSYATEWNSPEEHVALTIDHRNLILEKIIQGELMAPSLLSNTATENEYTYNHLNPSKTWLGNTIIENGGLLKLGDDLDLNIIESIDIQTLMCGTTIEINSGGTMNIGGELGLATATLRLTEGSYLYTNNGGALNIHPGSTIIVEDGAELVIDGTNLIMLNESNLIIKKGGILRFRNNANLVFEGDGCEVTLQGTIINDENTISKIFHGGDTSTVAKIKVEGINASIDNKTNSKLKVLGNNHMILDENSQCSIIGDGTFIVTEGTVNFNPESILNQTCHVQLINTSINGSIYGTWKSENKLYVTECDWNRVKLKSSNTRLFLYENNISRAIINLNNTTFNVSNCNIYYSIFKSIDHNNVNHFSGNSIESEYGLMGASVEFISGTFVNIQENNFSEGELGLILDNSKSTLKCNRFSGFDVALTLRGKNTTYMNSETGGGFNVFEDNGLHINFDCSQPPSIHLGNNKFGTYGTFCFSGTLKMICNNFFHLEGNNFNVTQSGFNIFNCNPNCLSTSIITSNNLSDEIVISCNDDSTTTSDDGKKVYLENSGFDLLGREITKEENKSGIYFKRRNDGQVYKNLKLD
;
A
#
# COMPACT_ATOMS: atom_id res chain seq x y z
N MET A 1 -39.52 -41.98 43.24
CA MET A 1 -40.81 -42.68 43.21
C MET A 1 -41.42 -42.51 41.83
N LEU A 2 -41.60 -43.62 41.10
CA LEU A 2 -42.64 -43.93 40.08
C LEU A 2 -43.07 -42.79 39.11
N ARG A 3 -43.03 -42.91 37.77
CA ARG A 3 -43.17 -44.10 36.91
C ARG A 3 -42.68 -43.79 35.48
N ILE A 4 -41.82 -44.67 35.00
CA ILE A 4 -41.51 -45.01 33.62
C ILE A 4 -42.58 -46.01 33.13
N ASN A 5 -43.13 -45.83 31.91
CA ASN A 5 -43.36 -46.88 30.91
C ASN A 5 -44.43 -46.50 29.88
N THR A 6 -44.02 -46.18 28.65
CA THR A 6 -44.71 -46.64 27.43
C THR A 6 -43.74 -46.68 26.25
N LEU A 7 -42.81 -47.64 26.19
CA LEU A 7 -42.19 -48.09 24.93
C LEU A 7 -41.53 -49.48 25.08
N ILE A 8 -42.34 -50.52 25.16
CA ILE A 8 -41.92 -51.90 24.90
C ILE A 8 -42.97 -52.49 23.97
N ILE A 9 -42.60 -52.70 22.71
CA ILE A 9 -42.99 -53.77 21.78
C ILE A 9 -42.46 -53.33 20.39
N PHE A 10 -41.66 -54.21 19.76
CA PHE A 10 -41.00 -54.10 18.43
C PHE A 10 -39.49 -53.77 18.36
N ILE A 11 -38.63 -54.37 19.19
CA ILE A 11 -37.24 -54.66 18.77
C ILE A 11 -36.84 -56.06 19.25
N ALA A 12 -37.29 -57.08 18.53
CA ALA A 12 -36.67 -58.40 18.46
C ALA A 12 -37.03 -58.96 17.08
N LEU A 13 -36.01 -59.39 16.32
CA LEU A 13 -36.02 -59.76 14.89
C LEU A 13 -35.80 -58.58 13.93
N TYR A 14 -34.55 -58.15 13.78
CA TYR A 14 -33.89 -57.96 12.47
C TYR A 14 -32.40 -57.71 12.75
N ALA A 15 -31.68 -58.80 13.07
CA ALA A 15 -30.24 -58.84 12.89
C ALA A 15 -29.96 -59.22 11.42
N ASN A 16 -28.90 -58.64 10.86
CA ASN A 16 -28.32 -58.81 9.51
C ASN A 16 -28.69 -57.72 8.49
N CYS A 17 -28.04 -56.55 8.59
CA CYS A 17 -27.36 -55.85 7.48
C CYS A 17 -26.86 -54.48 7.97
N PHE A 18 -25.71 -54.38 8.66
CA PHE A 18 -24.96 -53.12 8.77
C PHE A 18 -23.53 -53.43 9.24
N THR A 19 -22.62 -53.50 8.28
CA THR A 19 -21.18 -53.28 8.50
C THR A 19 -20.78 -52.32 7.38
N VAL A 20 -20.41 -51.08 7.76
CA VAL A 20 -19.71 -50.01 7.01
C VAL A 20 -20.15 -48.57 7.42
N LEU A 21 -21.17 -48.38 8.28
CA LEU A 21 -21.67 -47.03 8.62
C LEU A 21 -21.42 -46.51 10.05
N ALA A 22 -20.48 -47.08 10.81
CA ALA A 22 -20.32 -46.75 12.24
C ALA A 22 -19.07 -45.93 12.62
N GLN A 23 -18.15 -45.61 11.70
CA GLN A 23 -16.89 -44.91 12.04
C GLN A 23 -16.97 -43.38 11.93
N THR A 24 -17.84 -42.85 11.06
CA THR A 24 -18.01 -41.40 10.84
C THR A 24 -18.69 -40.69 12.01
N ASP A 25 -19.60 -41.37 12.72
CA ASP A 25 -20.37 -40.76 13.80
C ASP A 25 -19.57 -40.59 15.10
N ILE A 26 -18.56 -41.44 15.36
CA ILE A 26 -17.89 -41.46 16.66
C ILE A 26 -16.83 -40.35 16.77
N SER A 27 -16.11 -40.05 15.69
CA SER A 27 -15.23 -38.88 15.62
C SER A 27 -16.01 -37.56 15.62
N ALA A 28 -17.23 -37.54 15.06
CA ALA A 28 -18.09 -36.37 15.07
C ALA A 28 -18.62 -36.05 16.49
N ILE A 29 -18.96 -37.08 17.27
CA ILE A 29 -19.41 -36.92 18.67
C ILE A 29 -18.27 -36.41 19.59
N ALA A 30 -17.04 -36.89 19.41
CA ALA A 30 -15.89 -36.37 20.17
C ALA A 30 -15.56 -34.91 19.82
N ARG A 31 -15.69 -34.54 18.53
CA ARG A 31 -15.56 -33.15 18.04
C ARG A 31 -16.66 -32.24 18.59
N GLN A 32 -17.92 -32.70 18.62
CA GLN A 32 -19.05 -31.94 19.14
C GLN A 32 -18.92 -31.67 20.64
N ALA A 33 -18.50 -32.67 21.42
CA ALA A 33 -18.23 -32.52 22.85
C ALA A 33 -17.03 -31.60 23.16
N TYR A 34 -16.04 -31.53 22.26
CA TYR A 34 -14.92 -30.58 22.37
C TYR A 34 -15.34 -29.16 22.02
N HIS A 35 -16.10 -28.96 20.93
CA HIS A 35 -16.64 -27.65 20.56
C HIS A 35 -17.53 -27.07 21.67
N GLU A 36 -18.40 -27.88 22.28
CA GLU A 36 -19.23 -27.46 23.41
C GLU A 36 -18.39 -27.03 24.63
N LYS A 37 -17.25 -27.69 24.91
CA LYS A 37 -16.36 -27.33 26.03
C LYS A 37 -15.38 -26.19 25.76
N TRP A 38 -14.89 -26.06 24.52
CA TRP A 38 -14.02 -24.95 24.11
C TRP A 38 -14.76 -23.62 24.16
N ILE A 39 -16.05 -23.62 23.78
CA ILE A 39 -16.95 -22.47 23.95
C ILE A 39 -17.12 -22.08 25.43
N GLU A 40 -17.03 -23.04 26.36
CA GLU A 40 -17.21 -22.79 27.79
C GLU A 40 -15.94 -22.25 28.51
N ASN A 41 -14.73 -22.69 28.14
CA ASN A 41 -13.49 -22.22 28.79
C ASN A 41 -12.21 -22.41 27.94
N PRO A 42 -11.81 -21.41 27.12
CA PRO A 42 -10.67 -21.50 26.19
C PRO A 42 -9.30 -21.71 26.84
N ASN A 43 -9.12 -21.25 28.09
CA ASN A 43 -7.83 -21.25 28.78
C ASN A 43 -7.46 -22.61 29.42
N LEU A 44 -8.35 -23.61 29.34
CA LEU A 44 -8.18 -24.92 29.98
C LEU A 44 -8.35 -26.10 29.00
N SER A 45 -8.60 -25.85 27.72
CA SER A 45 -8.72 -26.90 26.70
C SER A 45 -7.34 -27.27 26.13
N ALA A 46 -7.05 -28.57 26.03
CA ALA A 46 -5.95 -29.08 25.21
C ALA A 46 -6.12 -28.60 23.75
N SER A 47 -5.01 -28.31 23.07
CA SER A 47 -5.07 -27.86 21.68
C SER A 47 -5.66 -28.97 20.79
N ILE A 48 -6.33 -28.60 19.69
CA ILE A 48 -6.86 -29.59 18.74
C ILE A 48 -5.72 -30.50 18.20
N VAL A 49 -4.50 -29.98 18.17
CA VAL A 49 -3.29 -30.69 17.79
C VAL A 49 -2.79 -31.57 18.92
N GLU A 50 -2.86 -31.19 20.19
CA GLU A 50 -2.57 -32.12 21.30
C GLU A 50 -3.55 -33.32 21.28
N LEU A 51 -4.80 -33.07 20.88
CA LEU A 51 -5.80 -34.12 20.69
C LEU A 51 -5.47 -34.98 19.46
N LEU A 52 -5.20 -34.38 18.29
CA LEU A 52 -4.88 -35.08 17.04
C LEU A 52 -3.52 -35.80 17.09
N ASP A 53 -2.50 -35.20 17.69
CA ASP A 53 -1.20 -35.79 17.96
C ASP A 53 -1.32 -36.93 18.97
N SER A 54 -2.17 -36.82 20.00
CA SER A 54 -2.43 -37.96 20.89
C SER A 54 -3.09 -39.15 20.17
N LEU A 55 -3.79 -38.88 19.07
CA LEU A 55 -4.40 -39.89 18.19
C LEU A 55 -3.37 -40.46 17.20
N HIS A 56 -2.32 -39.69 16.83
CA HIS A 56 -1.35 -40.03 15.79
C HIS A 56 0.00 -40.59 16.29
N TRP A 57 0.53 -40.07 17.41
CA TRP A 57 1.71 -40.62 18.12
C TRP A 57 1.53 -42.05 18.64
N LYS A 58 0.36 -42.63 18.41
CA LYS A 58 0.01 -43.97 18.83
C LYS A 58 -0.31 -44.85 17.62
N ARG A 59 0.53 -44.74 16.59
CA ARG A 59 0.83 -45.86 15.67
C ARG A 59 1.39 -47.09 16.43
N GLU A 60 1.66 -47.03 17.73
CA GLU A 60 1.99 -48.24 18.49
C GLU A 60 0.77 -49.00 19.05
N PHE A 61 -0.34 -48.31 19.38
CA PHE A 61 -1.67 -48.83 19.82
C PHE A 61 -2.41 -47.74 20.64
N SER A 62 -3.67 -47.40 20.30
CA SER A 62 -4.53 -46.50 21.10
C SER A 62 -5.89 -47.10 21.42
N ALA A 63 -6.33 -46.94 22.68
CA ALA A 63 -7.72 -47.07 23.08
C ALA A 63 -8.15 -45.87 23.93
N PHE A 64 -9.33 -45.30 23.67
CA PHE A 64 -9.88 -44.17 24.45
C PHE A 64 -11.12 -44.62 25.22
N CYS A 65 -11.25 -44.23 26.48
CA CYS A 65 -12.42 -44.51 27.32
C CYS A 65 -13.43 -43.34 27.26
N PRO A 66 -14.58 -43.51 26.60
CA PRO A 66 -15.62 -42.49 26.52
C PRO A 66 -16.15 -42.13 27.91
N THR A 67 -16.46 -40.86 28.14
CA THR A 67 -17.02 -40.36 29.41
C THR A 67 -18.49 -40.72 29.61
N ASP A 68 -19.15 -41.26 28.58
CA ASP A 68 -20.58 -41.65 28.57
C ASP A 68 -20.82 -43.14 28.90
N GLY A 69 -19.76 -43.90 29.21
CA GLY A 69 -19.85 -45.34 29.51
C GLY A 69 -20.00 -46.24 28.28
N SER A 70 -19.87 -45.70 27.06
CA SER A 70 -19.84 -46.49 25.83
C SER A 70 -18.52 -47.28 25.67
N PRO A 71 -18.47 -48.33 24.83
CA PRO A 71 -17.26 -49.13 24.63
C PRO A 71 -16.06 -48.28 24.17
N ALA A 72 -14.87 -48.62 24.67
CA ALA A 72 -13.63 -47.94 24.30
C ALA A 72 -13.39 -47.95 22.77
N MET A 73 -12.99 -46.80 22.23
CA MET A 73 -12.72 -46.65 20.80
C MET A 73 -11.33 -47.19 20.45
N GLN A 74 -11.25 -48.04 19.42
CA GLN A 74 -9.99 -48.57 18.88
C GLN A 74 -9.55 -47.76 17.66
N LEU A 75 -8.27 -47.33 17.64
CA LEU A 75 -7.63 -46.75 16.46
C LEU A 75 -6.49 -47.70 16.04
N GLN A 76 -6.57 -48.24 14.82
CA GLN A 76 -5.62 -49.25 14.31
C GLN A 76 -4.43 -48.60 13.60
N ASN A 77 -3.23 -49.13 13.86
CA ASN A 77 -2.02 -48.87 13.08
C ASN A 77 -2.08 -49.61 11.73
N LYS A 78 -1.77 -48.92 10.63
CA LYS A 78 -1.62 -49.50 9.29
C LYS A 78 -0.17 -49.51 8.77
N GLY A 79 0.81 -49.02 9.53
CA GLY A 79 2.14 -48.66 9.03
C GLY A 79 3.35 -49.41 9.62
N ALA A 80 3.21 -50.35 10.56
CA ALA A 80 4.37 -51.10 11.09
C ALA A 80 4.32 -52.60 10.74
N THR A 81 5.46 -53.16 10.33
CA THR A 81 5.61 -54.58 9.93
C THR A 81 5.84 -55.54 11.10
N GLY A 82 5.71 -55.08 12.36
CA GLY A 82 5.92 -55.86 13.59
C GLY A 82 4.67 -56.04 14.47
N LEU A 83 4.67 -57.10 15.31
CA LEU A 83 3.68 -57.33 16.37
C LEU A 83 3.88 -56.31 17.51
N LEU A 84 2.99 -55.33 17.65
CA LEU A 84 3.04 -54.30 18.70
C LEU A 84 2.25 -54.69 19.97
N SER A 85 2.76 -54.28 21.14
CA SER A 85 2.16 -54.45 22.47
C SER A 85 1.70 -53.11 23.08
N PRO A 86 0.61 -53.04 23.86
CA PRO A 86 0.15 -51.81 24.51
C PRO A 86 1.16 -51.21 25.49
N PRO A 87 1.21 -49.87 25.66
CA PRO A 87 2.06 -49.24 26.66
C PRO A 87 1.60 -49.61 28.09
N LEU A 88 2.55 -49.99 28.95
CA LEU A 88 2.30 -50.41 30.34
C LEU A 88 2.05 -49.24 31.31
N SER A 89 2.28 -48.00 30.89
CA SER A 89 2.01 -46.79 31.68
C SER A 89 1.19 -45.81 30.84
N PRO A 90 0.01 -45.38 31.32
CA PRO A 90 -0.82 -44.45 30.57
C PRO A 90 -0.15 -43.08 30.49
N ARG A 91 -0.12 -42.48 29.30
CA ARG A 91 0.38 -41.11 29.09
C ARG A 91 -0.73 -40.07 29.28
N HIS A 92 -2.00 -40.50 29.31
CA HIS A 92 -3.17 -39.64 29.51
C HIS A 92 -4.21 -40.24 30.49
N PRO A 93 -4.89 -39.44 31.33
CA PRO A 93 -5.91 -39.90 32.29
C PRO A 93 -7.18 -40.55 31.71
N TRP A 94 -7.33 -40.67 30.39
CA TRP A 94 -8.49 -41.28 29.72
C TRP A 94 -8.16 -42.60 29.00
N GLU A 95 -6.96 -43.15 29.24
CA GLU A 95 -6.48 -44.41 28.66
C GLU A 95 -6.76 -45.60 29.58
N PRO A 96 -7.01 -46.81 29.03
CA PRO A 96 -7.10 -47.99 29.86
C PRO A 96 -5.79 -48.29 30.59
N THR A 97 -5.87 -48.57 31.88
CA THR A 97 -4.77 -49.00 32.74
C THR A 97 -4.72 -50.53 32.88
N ASP A 98 -3.64 -51.03 33.48
CA ASP A 98 -3.51 -52.43 33.91
C ASP A 98 -3.65 -53.46 32.77
N TRP A 99 -2.91 -53.27 31.68
CA TRP A 99 -2.87 -54.20 30.54
C TRP A 99 -2.30 -55.58 30.94
N VAL A 100 -3.04 -56.65 30.68
CA VAL A 100 -2.64 -58.04 30.91
C VAL A 100 -2.76 -58.83 29.60
N GLU A 101 -1.66 -59.41 29.14
CA GLU A 101 -1.65 -60.32 28.00
C GLU A 101 -2.33 -61.66 28.32
N ASN A 102 -3.17 -62.15 27.42
CA ASN A 102 -3.86 -63.44 27.51
C ASN A 102 -4.07 -64.06 26.13
N ASN A 103 -3.31 -65.12 25.80
CA ASN A 103 -3.40 -65.89 24.54
C ASN A 103 -3.34 -65.04 23.25
N GLY A 104 -2.34 -64.17 23.12
CA GLY A 104 -2.18 -63.31 21.94
C GLY A 104 -3.21 -62.18 21.86
N SER A 105 -3.89 -61.89 22.97
CA SER A 105 -4.77 -60.73 23.13
C SER A 105 -4.45 -59.95 24.39
N TRP A 106 -4.68 -58.63 24.43
CA TRP A 106 -4.33 -57.80 25.59
C TRP A 106 -5.56 -57.21 26.28
N LYS A 107 -5.62 -57.26 27.62
CA LYS A 107 -6.77 -56.82 28.41
C LYS A 107 -6.48 -55.65 29.35
N GLY A 108 -7.15 -54.50 29.21
CA GLY A 108 -7.00 -53.31 30.06
C GLY A 108 -8.33 -52.80 30.67
N HIS A 109 -8.27 -51.87 31.62
CA HIS A 109 -9.40 -51.31 32.38
C HIS A 109 -9.50 -49.78 32.26
N CYS A 110 -10.70 -49.23 32.05
CA CYS A 110 -10.87 -47.77 31.97
C CYS A 110 -10.75 -47.07 33.34
N PRO A 111 -10.19 -45.85 33.39
CA PRO A 111 -10.09 -45.08 34.63
C PRO A 111 -11.49 -44.73 35.17
N GLY A 112 -11.84 -45.27 36.34
CA GLY A 112 -13.08 -44.92 37.06
C GLY A 112 -14.29 -45.84 36.85
N ASP A 113 -14.23 -46.91 36.06
CA ASP A 113 -15.38 -47.81 35.87
C ASP A 113 -15.04 -49.29 35.55
N SER A 114 -16.04 -50.17 35.68
CA SER A 114 -15.95 -51.65 35.68
C SER A 114 -15.83 -52.36 34.30
N VAL A 115 -15.50 -51.62 33.25
CA VAL A 115 -15.44 -52.13 31.86
C VAL A 115 -14.02 -52.62 31.54
N SER A 116 -13.92 -53.80 30.93
CA SER A 116 -12.64 -54.40 30.55
C SER A 116 -12.58 -54.72 29.05
N TYR A 117 -11.46 -54.38 28.41
CA TYR A 117 -11.28 -54.36 26.95
C TYR A 117 -10.32 -55.47 26.48
N ILE A 118 -10.43 -56.02 25.26
CA ILE A 118 -9.53 -57.08 24.73
C ILE A 118 -9.03 -56.72 23.31
N TYR A 119 -7.72 -56.65 23.08
CA TYR A 119 -7.05 -56.35 21.80
C TYR A 119 -6.51 -57.60 21.11
N TYR A 120 -6.63 -57.73 19.78
CA TYR A 120 -5.99 -58.80 18.98
C TYR A 120 -5.08 -58.18 17.91
N PRO A 121 -3.77 -58.51 17.85
CA PRO A 121 -2.88 -58.01 16.81
C PRO A 121 -3.10 -58.74 15.48
N THR A 122 -3.16 -58.00 14.37
CA THR A 122 -3.27 -58.51 12.99
C THR A 122 -1.95 -58.31 12.24
N LEU A 123 -1.52 -59.32 11.47
CA LEU A 123 -0.33 -59.26 10.62
C LEU A 123 -0.70 -58.81 9.18
N GLN A 124 0.04 -57.81 8.70
CA GLN A 124 0.20 -57.28 7.33
C GLN A 124 -0.80 -56.24 6.78
N ILE A 125 -0.22 -55.16 6.23
CA ILE A 125 -0.75 -54.36 5.11
C ILE A 125 0.39 -54.18 4.08
N ASN A 126 0.05 -54.36 2.80
CA ASN A 126 0.89 -54.00 1.67
C ASN A 126 0.63 -52.52 1.34
N ASN A 127 1.70 -51.71 1.25
CA ASN A 127 1.77 -50.27 0.93
C ASN A 127 1.60 -49.30 2.11
N CYS A 128 2.63 -48.48 2.35
CA CYS A 128 2.77 -47.57 3.50
C CYS A 128 2.09 -46.20 3.30
N GLY A 129 1.79 -45.80 2.05
CA GLY A 129 1.07 -44.57 1.69
C GLY A 129 -0.21 -44.86 0.90
N PRO A 130 -1.21 -43.95 0.93
CA PRO A 130 -2.39 -44.07 0.09
C PRO A 130 -2.03 -43.82 -1.39
N GLU A 131 -2.72 -44.47 -2.31
CA GLU A 131 -2.62 -44.13 -3.74
C GLU A 131 -3.16 -42.70 -3.98
N PRO A 132 -2.48 -41.87 -4.80
CA PRO A 132 -3.02 -40.58 -5.20
C PRO A 132 -4.32 -40.76 -5.98
N ASP A 133 -5.27 -39.87 -5.73
CA ASP A 133 -6.52 -39.78 -6.49
C ASP A 133 -6.23 -39.15 -7.87
N LEU A 134 -7.09 -39.43 -8.85
CA LEU A 134 -6.99 -38.78 -10.16
C LEU A 134 -7.30 -37.28 -10.03
N PRO A 135 -6.50 -36.40 -10.66
CA PRO A 135 -6.70 -34.97 -10.55
C PRO A 135 -7.98 -34.56 -11.31
N PRO A 136 -8.65 -33.48 -10.90
CA PRO A 136 -9.80 -32.94 -11.64
C PRO A 136 -9.50 -32.53 -13.10
N TRP A 137 -8.23 -32.27 -13.42
CA TRP A 137 -7.75 -31.76 -14.71
C TRP A 137 -7.08 -32.82 -15.59
N LEU A 138 -7.62 -34.04 -15.66
CA LEU A 138 -7.06 -35.14 -16.46
C LEU A 138 -6.74 -34.76 -17.92
N GLU A 139 -7.52 -33.88 -18.53
CA GLU A 139 -7.32 -33.44 -19.93
C GLU A 139 -6.03 -32.61 -20.14
N GLU A 140 -5.48 -32.04 -19.06
CA GLU A 140 -4.21 -31.28 -19.09
C GLU A 140 -2.99 -32.19 -18.86
N CYS A 141 -3.21 -33.45 -18.51
CA CYS A 141 -2.15 -34.42 -18.21
C CYS A 141 -1.73 -35.20 -19.47
N SER A 142 -0.46 -35.61 -19.51
CA SER A 142 0.06 -36.45 -20.58
C SER A 142 -0.25 -37.93 -20.34
N GLU A 143 -1.22 -38.47 -21.08
CA GLU A 143 -1.58 -39.89 -21.04
C GLU A 143 -0.42 -40.84 -21.42
N GLU A 144 0.61 -40.34 -22.12
CA GLU A 144 1.77 -41.12 -22.53
C GLU A 144 2.66 -41.53 -21.34
N PHE A 145 2.73 -40.69 -20.30
CA PHE A 145 3.62 -40.90 -19.16
C PHE A 145 2.86 -41.34 -17.91
N SER A 146 1.87 -40.56 -17.47
CA SER A 146 1.12 -40.80 -16.23
C SER A 146 -0.06 -39.85 -16.13
N PRO A 147 -1.21 -40.25 -15.52
CA PRO A 147 -2.38 -39.38 -15.37
C PRO A 147 -2.18 -38.18 -14.43
N TRP A 148 -0.98 -38.01 -13.87
CA TRP A 148 -0.59 -36.84 -13.07
C TRP A 148 0.51 -36.01 -13.73
N TYR A 149 1.09 -36.44 -14.85
CA TYR A 149 2.25 -35.81 -15.47
C TYR A 149 1.85 -34.64 -16.38
N ILE A 150 2.56 -33.51 -16.27
CA ILE A 150 2.32 -32.29 -17.04
C ILE A 150 3.65 -31.80 -17.63
N GLU A 151 3.59 -31.36 -18.88
CA GLU A 151 4.71 -30.71 -19.58
C GLU A 151 4.33 -29.28 -19.96
N LEU A 152 5.25 -28.34 -19.72
CA LEU A 152 5.10 -26.93 -20.04
C LEU A 152 6.30 -26.46 -20.85
N ASP A 153 6.03 -25.83 -21.99
CA ASP A 153 7.04 -25.06 -22.72
C ASP A 153 7.07 -23.64 -22.16
N THR A 154 8.16 -23.27 -21.49
CA THR A 154 8.35 -21.92 -20.93
C THR A 154 9.39 -21.14 -21.72
N GLU A 155 9.41 -19.83 -21.56
CA GLU A 155 10.44 -18.96 -22.15
C GLU A 155 11.86 -19.25 -21.66
N LEU A 156 12.00 -19.92 -20.51
CA LEU A 156 13.26 -20.34 -19.90
C LEU A 156 13.67 -21.77 -20.28
N GLY A 157 12.81 -22.51 -21.01
CA GLY A 157 12.99 -23.92 -21.36
C GLY A 157 11.79 -24.79 -20.94
N PRO A 158 11.84 -26.10 -21.23
CA PRO A 158 10.81 -27.04 -20.79
C PRO A 158 10.77 -27.14 -19.25
N SER A 159 9.58 -27.15 -18.69
CA SER A 159 9.32 -27.37 -17.26
C SER A 159 8.26 -28.46 -17.11
N ASN A 160 8.58 -29.55 -16.44
CA ASN A 160 7.74 -30.74 -16.39
C ASN A 160 7.81 -31.42 -15.00
N GLY A 161 6.81 -32.24 -14.71
CA GLY A 161 6.64 -32.88 -13.40
C GLY A 161 5.28 -33.53 -13.25
N SER A 162 5.02 -34.04 -12.04
CA SER A 162 3.74 -34.64 -11.67
C SER A 162 3.05 -33.83 -10.58
N ILE A 163 1.73 -33.70 -10.70
CA ILE A 163 0.87 -33.09 -9.69
C ILE A 163 -0.05 -34.15 -9.12
N TYR A 164 0.32 -34.71 -7.97
CA TYR A 164 -0.44 -35.75 -7.29
C TYR A 164 -1.50 -35.14 -6.39
N THR A 165 -2.69 -35.72 -6.38
CA THR A 165 -3.83 -35.20 -5.61
C THR A 165 -4.35 -36.22 -4.60
N LYS A 166 -4.72 -35.76 -3.40
CA LYS A 166 -5.55 -36.51 -2.46
C LYS A 166 -6.77 -35.66 -2.11
N ILE A 167 -7.95 -36.14 -2.45
CA ILE A 167 -9.20 -35.44 -2.14
C ILE A 167 -9.49 -35.57 -0.65
N GLY A 168 -9.99 -34.48 -0.04
CA GLY A 168 -10.42 -34.47 1.35
C GLY A 168 -11.46 -35.55 1.67
N ASN A 169 -11.64 -35.86 2.96
CA ASN A 169 -12.58 -36.91 3.38
C ASN A 169 -14.06 -36.54 3.14
N ASP A 170 -14.35 -35.30 2.75
CA ASP A 170 -15.67 -34.85 2.28
C ASP A 170 -15.94 -35.23 0.81
N GLY A 171 -14.91 -35.66 0.07
CA GLY A 171 -14.99 -36.13 -1.31
C GLY A 171 -15.16 -35.02 -2.34
N VAL A 172 -14.87 -33.76 -1.98
CA VAL A 172 -15.05 -32.60 -2.86
C VAL A 172 -13.74 -31.83 -2.99
N PHE A 173 -13.22 -31.71 -4.21
CA PHE A 173 -12.05 -30.85 -4.47
C PHE A 173 -12.45 -29.37 -4.34
N ASN A 174 -12.25 -28.77 -3.17
CA ASN A 174 -12.72 -27.42 -2.83
C ASN A 174 -11.73 -26.61 -1.98
N LYS A 175 -10.75 -27.24 -1.32
CA LYS A 175 -9.83 -26.63 -0.36
C LYS A 175 -8.40 -27.12 -0.60
N PRO A 176 -7.79 -26.77 -1.75
CA PRO A 176 -6.46 -27.27 -2.10
C PRO A 176 -5.35 -26.66 -1.23
N ILE A 177 -4.50 -27.53 -0.71
CA ILE A 177 -3.21 -27.24 -0.09
C ILE A 177 -2.13 -27.75 -1.05
N ILE A 178 -1.44 -26.82 -1.67
CA ILE A 178 -0.37 -27.10 -2.62
C ILE A 178 0.93 -27.26 -1.84
N VAL A 179 1.51 -28.46 -1.87
CA VAL A 179 2.79 -28.80 -1.25
C VAL A 179 3.85 -28.86 -2.34
N LEU A 180 4.82 -27.96 -2.28
CA LEU A 180 5.92 -27.87 -3.24
C LEU A 180 7.13 -28.66 -2.74
N GLU A 181 7.60 -29.59 -3.56
CA GLU A 181 8.80 -30.37 -3.32
C GLU A 181 10.07 -29.49 -3.16
N GLY A 182 10.98 -29.98 -2.33
CA GLY A 182 12.31 -29.41 -2.11
C GLY A 182 13.30 -29.63 -3.26
N PHE A 183 14.58 -29.60 -2.90
CA PHE A 183 15.67 -29.95 -3.81
C PHE A 183 15.81 -31.47 -3.84
N ASP A 184 15.57 -32.08 -5.00
CA ASP A 184 15.73 -33.51 -5.22
C ASP A 184 16.66 -33.76 -6.41
N PHE A 185 17.72 -34.51 -6.15
CA PHE A 185 18.77 -34.81 -7.11
C PHE A 185 18.86 -36.30 -7.46
N GLY A 186 17.93 -37.12 -6.96
CA GLY A 186 17.87 -38.54 -7.29
C GLY A 186 17.73 -38.78 -8.79
N VAL A 187 18.49 -39.74 -9.32
CA VAL A 187 18.42 -40.13 -10.74
C VAL A 187 17.62 -41.43 -10.92
N GLY A 188 16.75 -41.47 -11.93
CA GLY A 188 16.07 -42.70 -12.38
C GLY A 188 14.61 -42.84 -12.01
N GLY A 189 14.14 -42.12 -10.97
CA GLY A 189 12.75 -42.11 -10.52
C GLY A 189 12.15 -43.49 -10.17
N ASP A 190 11.00 -43.47 -9.52
CA ASP A 190 10.19 -44.68 -9.37
C ASP A 190 8.72 -44.30 -9.52
N PHE A 191 8.25 -44.35 -10.76
CA PHE A 191 6.85 -44.09 -11.09
C PHE A 191 5.88 -45.05 -10.41
N SER A 192 6.32 -46.25 -10.01
CA SER A 192 5.47 -47.17 -9.24
C SER A 192 5.29 -46.73 -7.78
N SER A 193 6.23 -45.92 -7.28
CA SER A 193 6.18 -45.27 -5.97
C SER A 193 5.86 -43.77 -6.08
N HIS A 194 5.34 -43.30 -7.23
CA HIS A 194 4.92 -41.90 -7.46
C HIS A 194 6.02 -40.89 -7.10
N ARG A 195 7.22 -41.06 -7.69
CA ARG A 195 8.35 -40.12 -7.55
C ARG A 195 9.19 -39.99 -8.82
N HIS A 196 9.65 -38.78 -9.14
CA HIS A 196 10.62 -38.55 -10.23
C HIS A 196 12.08 -38.65 -9.77
N GLY A 197 12.39 -38.25 -8.54
CA GLY A 197 13.72 -38.36 -7.95
C GLY A 197 13.77 -39.38 -6.81
N SER A 198 14.46 -39.01 -5.73
CA SER A 198 14.57 -39.81 -4.51
C SER A 198 13.42 -39.57 -3.54
N PHE A 199 12.90 -38.35 -3.49
CA PHE A 199 11.72 -37.95 -2.73
C PHE A 199 10.47 -38.03 -3.61
N GLY A 200 9.31 -38.29 -3.01
CA GLY A 200 8.04 -38.13 -3.72
C GLY A 200 6.85 -38.45 -2.83
N TRP A 201 5.76 -38.92 -3.44
CA TRP A 201 4.48 -39.09 -2.74
C TRP A 201 4.60 -39.99 -1.51
N HIS A 202 5.24 -41.16 -1.64
CA HIS A 202 5.40 -42.08 -0.50
C HIS A 202 6.21 -41.46 0.63
N SER A 203 7.28 -40.72 0.30
CA SER A 203 8.14 -40.04 1.27
C SER A 203 7.36 -38.96 2.05
N LEU A 204 6.45 -38.23 1.40
CA LEU A 204 5.53 -37.28 2.04
C LEU A 204 4.63 -37.95 3.11
N TYR A 205 4.28 -39.23 2.93
CA TYR A 205 3.53 -40.04 3.92
C TYR A 205 4.43 -40.81 4.90
N GLY A 206 5.72 -40.49 4.99
CA GLY A 206 6.65 -41.08 5.96
C GLY A 206 6.97 -42.55 5.67
N CYS A 207 6.98 -42.95 4.39
CA CYS A 207 7.37 -44.29 3.98
C CYS A 207 8.89 -44.53 3.97
N ASP A 208 9.67 -43.45 3.80
CA ASP A 208 11.12 -43.48 3.58
C ASP A 208 11.88 -42.76 4.70
N LEU A 209 11.55 -43.06 5.96
CA LEU A 209 12.09 -42.34 7.13
C LEU A 209 13.61 -42.47 7.28
N ASP A 210 14.21 -43.54 6.76
CA ASP A 210 15.66 -43.70 6.77
C ASP A 210 16.36 -42.65 5.88
N ALA A 211 15.73 -42.25 4.77
CA ALA A 211 16.25 -41.25 3.85
C ALA A 211 15.78 -39.82 4.20
N PHE A 212 14.56 -39.69 4.74
CA PHE A 212 13.92 -38.41 5.03
C PHE A 212 13.32 -38.40 6.45
N PRO A 213 14.15 -38.44 7.51
CA PRO A 213 13.68 -38.56 8.90
C PRO A 213 12.79 -37.39 9.33
N GLY A 214 13.04 -36.17 8.83
CA GLY A 214 12.20 -35.00 9.08
C GLY A 214 10.73 -35.16 8.65
N THR A 215 10.42 -36.17 7.83
CA THR A 215 9.05 -36.44 7.38
C THR A 215 8.17 -37.23 8.34
N GLU A 216 8.73 -37.70 9.47
CA GLU A 216 8.03 -38.57 10.43
C GLU A 216 6.64 -38.05 10.82
N ALA A 217 6.50 -36.74 10.97
CA ALA A 217 5.28 -36.09 11.42
C ALA A 217 4.35 -35.57 10.30
N TYR A 218 4.73 -35.60 9.01
CA TYR A 218 3.84 -35.16 7.93
C TYR A 218 2.53 -35.92 7.85
N PRO A 219 2.48 -37.26 8.03
CA PRO A 219 1.22 -38.00 8.04
C PRO A 219 0.24 -37.47 9.09
N ILE A 220 0.77 -36.91 10.18
CA ILE A 220 -0.03 -36.31 11.24
C ILE A 220 -0.79 -35.10 10.78
N LEU A 221 -0.08 -34.20 10.13
CA LEU A 221 -0.65 -33.01 9.54
C LEU A 221 -1.61 -33.36 8.41
N ILE A 222 -1.21 -34.24 7.48
CA ILE A 222 -1.99 -34.60 6.29
C ILE A 222 -3.31 -35.28 6.68
N ASP A 223 -3.30 -36.25 7.59
CA ASP A 223 -4.53 -36.91 8.04
C ASP A 223 -5.46 -35.93 8.77
N SER A 224 -4.90 -34.99 9.53
CA SER A 224 -5.66 -33.95 10.20
C SER A 224 -6.36 -33.03 9.19
N LEU A 225 -5.63 -32.62 8.15
CA LEU A 225 -6.14 -31.78 7.06
C LEU A 225 -7.21 -32.50 6.23
N GLY A 226 -6.99 -33.76 5.85
CA GLY A 226 -7.98 -34.55 5.12
C GLY A 226 -9.29 -34.74 5.90
N ASN A 227 -9.21 -34.89 7.24
CA ASN A 227 -10.38 -34.96 8.12
C ASN A 227 -11.17 -33.65 8.25
N LEU A 228 -10.52 -32.52 7.93
CA LEU A 228 -11.13 -31.18 7.86
C LEU A 228 -11.64 -30.85 6.45
N GLY A 229 -11.50 -31.78 5.49
CA GLY A 229 -11.95 -31.61 4.10
C GLY A 229 -10.94 -30.87 3.23
N TYR A 230 -9.67 -30.77 3.62
CA TYR A 230 -8.64 -30.21 2.74
C TYR A 230 -8.16 -31.23 1.73
N ASP A 231 -7.88 -30.74 0.52
CA ASP A 231 -7.29 -31.51 -0.57
C ASP A 231 -5.78 -31.31 -0.57
N ILE A 232 -4.99 -32.40 -0.60
CA ILE A 232 -3.54 -32.30 -0.73
C ILE A 232 -3.19 -32.34 -2.22
N VAL A 233 -2.42 -31.36 -2.67
CA VAL A 233 -1.90 -31.26 -4.03
C VAL A 233 -0.38 -31.21 -3.95
N PHE A 234 0.29 -32.34 -4.17
CA PHE A 234 1.74 -32.43 -4.11
C PHE A 234 2.35 -32.23 -5.49
N VAL A 235 3.26 -31.27 -5.60
CA VAL A 235 3.98 -30.91 -6.83
C VAL A 235 5.37 -31.53 -6.76
N ASP A 236 5.58 -32.55 -7.59
CA ASP A 236 6.83 -33.29 -7.77
C ASP A 236 7.45 -32.89 -9.11
N PHE A 237 8.65 -32.31 -9.07
CA PHE A 237 9.31 -31.79 -10.26
C PHE A 237 10.09 -32.90 -10.95
N ALA A 238 9.95 -33.05 -12.27
CA ALA A 238 10.69 -34.09 -13.01
C ALA A 238 12.21 -33.91 -12.89
N HIS A 239 12.67 -32.68 -12.67
CA HIS A 239 14.07 -32.32 -12.49
C HIS A 239 14.25 -31.36 -11.31
N GLY A 240 14.42 -31.91 -10.10
CA GLY A 240 14.62 -31.12 -8.88
C GLY A 240 15.89 -30.26 -8.85
N THR A 241 16.80 -30.44 -9.82
CA THR A 241 18.07 -29.71 -10.00
C THR A 241 17.98 -28.47 -10.93
N THR A 242 16.82 -28.21 -11.52
CA THR A 242 16.57 -27.03 -12.39
C THR A 242 16.37 -25.74 -11.60
N SER A 243 16.53 -24.59 -12.26
CA SER A 243 16.52 -23.29 -11.59
C SER A 243 15.19 -22.97 -10.89
N ILE A 244 15.26 -22.12 -9.85
CA ILE A 244 14.10 -21.65 -9.08
C ILE A 244 13.01 -21.10 -10.02
N GLU A 245 13.40 -20.33 -11.03
CA GLU A 245 12.53 -19.65 -11.99
C GLU A 245 11.75 -20.65 -12.88
N ILE A 246 12.42 -21.70 -13.37
CA ILE A 246 11.78 -22.77 -14.17
C ILE A 246 10.78 -23.56 -13.32
N LYS A 247 11.15 -23.88 -12.07
CA LYS A 247 10.26 -24.57 -11.12
C LYS A 247 9.06 -23.68 -10.74
N SER A 248 9.26 -22.37 -10.61
CA SER A 248 8.17 -21.44 -10.34
C SER A 248 7.12 -21.40 -11.45
N LYS A 249 7.51 -21.59 -12.72
CA LYS A 249 6.54 -21.69 -13.82
C LYS A 249 5.67 -22.95 -13.73
N PHE A 250 6.20 -24.05 -13.23
CA PHE A 250 5.42 -25.25 -12.98
C PHE A 250 4.49 -25.08 -11.75
N ALA A 251 4.98 -24.46 -10.69
CA ALA A 251 4.16 -24.12 -9.52
C ALA A 251 3.01 -23.14 -9.85
N GLU A 252 3.27 -22.15 -10.71
CA GLU A 252 2.25 -21.23 -11.26
C GLU A 252 1.14 -21.99 -11.99
N LYS A 253 1.51 -23.00 -12.81
CA LYS A 253 0.54 -23.89 -13.47
C LYS A 253 -0.26 -24.69 -12.45
N ALA A 254 0.36 -25.25 -11.42
CA ALA A 254 -0.33 -26.00 -10.36
C ALA A 254 -1.37 -25.12 -9.64
N ILE A 255 -0.98 -23.90 -9.25
CA ILE A 255 -1.89 -22.89 -8.65
C ILE A 255 -3.06 -22.59 -9.59
N THR A 256 -2.78 -22.37 -10.88
CA THR A 256 -3.79 -22.05 -11.89
C THR A 256 -4.78 -23.20 -12.09
N LEU A 257 -4.30 -24.45 -12.12
CA LEU A 257 -5.14 -25.64 -12.22
C LEU A 257 -6.03 -25.80 -10.98
N CYS A 258 -5.46 -25.67 -9.77
CA CYS A 258 -6.24 -25.71 -8.54
C CYS A 258 -7.35 -24.65 -8.53
N ASN A 259 -7.05 -23.40 -8.91
CA ASN A 259 -8.05 -22.35 -8.97
C ASN A 259 -9.12 -22.57 -10.04
N SER A 260 -8.77 -23.18 -11.18
CA SER A 260 -9.71 -23.42 -12.28
C SER A 260 -10.67 -24.57 -12.02
N TYR A 261 -10.25 -25.58 -11.23
CA TYR A 261 -11.01 -26.82 -11.04
C TYR A 261 -11.60 -27.00 -9.64
N LYS A 262 -11.20 -26.20 -8.63
CA LYS A 262 -11.82 -26.26 -7.30
C LYS A 262 -13.29 -25.86 -7.34
N GLN A 263 -14.10 -26.54 -6.53
CA GLN A 263 -15.51 -26.19 -6.34
C GLN A 263 -15.63 -25.08 -5.30
N GLY A 264 -16.29 -23.99 -5.69
CA GLY A 264 -16.44 -22.80 -4.84
C GLY A 264 -15.20 -21.91 -4.82
N ASN A 265 -15.23 -20.90 -3.95
CA ASN A 265 -14.24 -19.81 -3.95
C ASN A 265 -13.30 -19.87 -2.73
N ASN A 266 -13.11 -21.04 -2.11
CA ASN A 266 -12.18 -21.13 -0.99
C ASN A 266 -10.76 -20.77 -1.45
N PRO A 267 -10.06 -19.89 -0.73
CA PRO A 267 -8.68 -19.56 -1.03
C PRO A 267 -7.78 -20.78 -0.79
N LEU A 268 -6.73 -20.92 -1.60
CA LEU A 268 -5.76 -22.01 -1.49
C LEU A 268 -4.64 -21.70 -0.49
N ILE A 269 -3.90 -22.73 -0.13
CA ILE A 269 -2.72 -22.63 0.74
C ILE A 269 -1.52 -23.17 -0.04
N VAL A 270 -0.37 -22.48 0.06
CA VAL A 270 0.89 -22.94 -0.53
C VAL A 270 1.86 -23.23 0.59
N ILE A 271 2.36 -24.47 0.65
CA ILE A 271 3.39 -24.92 1.58
C ILE A 271 4.59 -25.35 0.76
N GLY A 272 5.75 -24.79 1.05
CA GLY A 272 6.99 -25.19 0.41
C GLY A 272 8.01 -25.61 1.46
N ALA A 273 8.57 -26.81 1.31
CA ALA A 273 9.63 -27.32 2.18
C ALA A 273 10.99 -27.21 1.48
N SER A 274 12.04 -26.83 2.23
CA SER A 274 13.38 -26.63 1.67
C SER A 274 13.35 -25.66 0.47
N MET A 275 13.97 -26.00 -0.66
CA MET A 275 13.86 -25.24 -1.91
C MET A 275 12.41 -24.93 -2.33
N GLY A 276 11.45 -25.80 -2.01
CA GLY A 276 10.04 -25.60 -2.32
C GLY A 276 9.47 -24.32 -1.72
N GLY A 277 9.96 -23.87 -0.57
CA GLY A 277 9.58 -22.58 0.02
C GLY A 277 10.12 -21.39 -0.79
N ILE A 278 11.32 -21.51 -1.36
CA ILE A 278 11.89 -20.49 -2.24
C ILE A 278 11.11 -20.41 -3.55
N VAL A 279 10.78 -21.58 -4.13
CA VAL A 279 9.93 -21.68 -5.32
C VAL A 279 8.54 -21.10 -5.04
N GLY A 280 7.93 -21.41 -3.90
CA GLY A 280 6.62 -20.86 -3.49
C GLY A 280 6.64 -19.34 -3.36
N ARG A 281 7.63 -18.80 -2.62
CA ARG A 281 7.86 -17.35 -2.49
C ARG A 281 7.99 -16.69 -3.87
N HIS A 282 8.90 -17.20 -4.70
CA HIS A 282 9.16 -16.63 -6.03
C HIS A 282 7.92 -16.71 -6.92
N THR A 283 7.19 -17.82 -6.91
CA THR A 283 5.96 -18.01 -7.71
C THR A 283 4.88 -17.01 -7.35
N LEU A 284 4.56 -16.87 -6.05
CA LEU A 284 3.50 -15.98 -5.61
C LEU A 284 3.85 -14.52 -5.89
N CYS A 285 5.08 -14.08 -5.58
CA CYS A 285 5.56 -12.74 -5.93
C CYS A 285 5.52 -12.47 -7.44
N LEU A 286 5.91 -13.45 -8.26
CA LEU A 286 5.88 -13.31 -9.72
C LEU A 286 4.45 -13.15 -10.23
N MET A 287 3.51 -13.95 -9.74
CA MET A 287 2.09 -13.83 -10.09
C MET A 287 1.54 -12.45 -9.70
N GLU A 288 1.87 -11.95 -8.50
CA GLU A 288 1.48 -10.60 -8.06
C GLU A 288 2.03 -9.49 -8.97
N GLN A 289 3.32 -9.56 -9.33
CA GLN A 289 3.95 -8.60 -10.25
C GLN A 289 3.33 -8.63 -11.65
N GLN A 290 2.85 -9.79 -12.07
CA GLN A 290 2.16 -10.00 -13.35
C GLN A 290 0.65 -9.69 -13.28
N GLN A 291 0.15 -9.26 -12.12
CA GLN A 291 -1.28 -9.01 -11.87
C GLN A 291 -2.15 -10.26 -12.12
N ILE A 292 -1.61 -11.44 -11.81
CA ILE A 292 -2.31 -12.73 -11.84
C ILE A 292 -2.71 -13.07 -10.41
N ASP A 293 -4.01 -13.18 -10.14
CA ASP A 293 -4.51 -13.52 -8.80
C ASP A 293 -4.31 -15.01 -8.49
N HIS A 294 -3.31 -15.31 -7.65
CA HIS A 294 -3.01 -16.68 -7.21
C HIS A 294 -4.03 -17.24 -6.20
N CYS A 295 -4.88 -16.39 -5.61
CA CYS A 295 -5.92 -16.79 -4.64
C CYS A 295 -5.39 -17.58 -3.43
N ALA A 296 -4.12 -17.40 -3.07
CA ALA A 296 -3.48 -18.07 -1.94
C ALA A 296 -3.57 -17.18 -0.71
N ARG A 297 -4.26 -17.62 0.35
CA ARG A 297 -4.38 -16.81 1.59
C ARG A 297 -3.22 -17.01 2.56
N LEU A 298 -2.50 -18.13 2.42
CA LEU A 298 -1.46 -18.56 3.35
C LEU A 298 -0.31 -19.17 2.55
N PHE A 299 0.88 -18.66 2.81
CA PHE A 299 2.15 -19.20 2.35
C PHE A 299 2.94 -19.69 3.57
N VAL A 300 3.35 -20.95 3.57
CA VAL A 300 4.17 -21.56 4.63
C VAL A 300 5.50 -22.00 4.03
N SER A 301 6.59 -21.49 4.59
CA SER A 301 7.95 -21.87 4.24
C SER A 301 8.53 -22.75 5.34
N ILE A 302 8.82 -24.02 5.02
CA ILE A 302 9.37 -24.98 5.98
C ILE A 302 10.87 -25.12 5.74
N ASP A 303 11.67 -24.66 6.70
CA ASP A 303 13.13 -24.76 6.76
C ASP A 303 13.80 -24.42 5.42
N SER A 304 13.34 -23.34 4.81
CA SER A 304 13.69 -22.98 3.43
C SER A 304 14.87 -22.01 3.40
N PRO A 305 15.88 -22.23 2.55
CA PRO A 305 17.10 -21.42 2.54
C PRO A 305 16.92 -20.03 1.90
N HIS A 306 16.19 -19.09 2.52
CA HIS A 306 15.94 -17.75 1.94
C HIS A 306 17.20 -16.90 1.83
N ARG A 307 18.23 -17.19 2.63
CA ARG A 307 19.59 -16.62 2.54
C ARG A 307 20.64 -17.68 2.23
N GLY A 308 20.21 -18.80 1.67
CA GLY A 308 21.04 -19.93 1.27
C GLY A 308 21.18 -21.05 2.31
N ALA A 309 21.66 -22.21 1.84
CA ALA A 309 21.95 -23.41 2.59
C ALA A 309 23.47 -23.60 2.73
N ASN A 310 23.88 -24.32 3.76
CA ASN A 310 25.26 -24.67 3.99
C ASN A 310 25.49 -26.15 3.65
N ILE A 311 26.42 -26.42 2.75
CA ILE A 311 27.05 -27.73 2.63
C ILE A 311 28.53 -27.48 2.88
N PRO A 312 29.15 -28.18 3.85
CA PRO A 312 30.54 -27.92 4.21
C PRO A 312 31.46 -27.95 2.99
N LEU A 313 32.29 -26.92 2.82
CA LEU A 313 33.19 -26.82 1.66
C LEU A 313 34.18 -27.98 1.59
N GLY A 314 34.65 -28.48 2.74
CA GLY A 314 35.49 -29.67 2.82
C GLY A 314 34.79 -30.91 2.27
N LEU A 315 33.48 -31.06 2.51
CA LEU A 315 32.66 -32.14 1.95
C LEU A 315 32.49 -31.99 0.43
N ASN A 316 32.18 -30.78 -0.05
CA ASN A 316 32.03 -30.52 -1.49
C ASN A 316 33.33 -30.84 -2.26
N GLY A 317 34.48 -30.38 -1.74
CA GLY A 317 35.77 -30.72 -2.33
C GLY A 317 36.08 -32.22 -2.30
N LEU A 318 35.69 -32.91 -1.23
CA LEU A 318 35.88 -34.37 -1.14
C LEU A 318 35.05 -35.11 -2.19
N VAL A 319 33.80 -34.69 -2.39
CA VAL A 319 32.91 -35.22 -3.43
C VAL A 319 33.45 -34.92 -4.84
N SER A 320 34.01 -33.72 -5.07
CA SER A 320 34.71 -33.34 -6.30
C SER A 320 35.82 -34.34 -6.63
N LEU A 321 36.70 -34.62 -5.66
CA LEU A 321 37.82 -35.54 -5.83
C LEU A 321 37.36 -36.99 -6.08
N LEU A 322 36.30 -37.43 -5.40
CA LEU A 322 35.76 -38.78 -5.53
C LEU A 322 34.93 -38.99 -6.81
N SER A 323 34.51 -37.92 -7.49
CA SER A 323 33.76 -37.99 -8.76
C SER A 323 34.53 -38.68 -9.89
N VAL A 324 35.86 -38.62 -9.87
CA VAL A 324 36.71 -39.24 -10.90
C VAL A 324 36.73 -40.78 -10.78
N PRO A 325 36.94 -41.37 -9.58
CA PRO A 325 36.91 -42.83 -9.41
C PRO A 325 35.53 -43.47 -9.17
N SER A 326 34.52 -42.73 -8.72
CA SER A 326 33.19 -43.27 -8.38
C SER A 326 32.08 -42.61 -9.20
N ALA A 327 31.25 -43.45 -9.82
CA ALA A 327 30.08 -42.99 -10.58
C ALA A 327 29.02 -42.38 -9.66
N GLU A 328 28.88 -42.91 -8.44
CA GLU A 328 27.94 -42.44 -7.42
C GLU A 328 28.36 -41.04 -6.92
N ALA A 329 29.65 -40.85 -6.64
CA ALA A 329 30.20 -39.54 -6.28
C ALA A 329 30.13 -38.55 -7.46
N ALA A 330 30.25 -39.02 -8.71
CA ALA A 330 30.07 -38.18 -9.90
C ALA A 330 28.65 -37.65 -10.02
N VAL A 331 27.64 -38.50 -9.82
CA VAL A 331 26.22 -38.08 -9.81
C VAL A 331 25.95 -37.06 -8.69
N PHE A 332 26.52 -37.27 -7.50
CA PHE A 332 26.38 -36.31 -6.40
C PHE A 332 27.11 -34.98 -6.69
N TYR A 333 28.30 -35.03 -7.28
CA TYR A 333 29.05 -33.84 -7.70
C TYR A 333 28.33 -33.03 -8.78
N GLU A 334 27.73 -33.69 -9.78
CA GLU A 334 26.89 -33.05 -10.78
C GLU A 334 25.69 -32.35 -10.13
N SER A 335 25.10 -32.98 -9.10
CA SER A 335 23.98 -32.44 -8.34
C SER A 335 24.37 -31.16 -7.58
N LEU A 336 25.53 -31.15 -6.90
CA LEU A 336 26.07 -29.97 -6.21
C LEU A 336 26.46 -28.84 -7.17
N ASN A 337 26.74 -29.15 -8.44
CA ASN A 337 27.03 -28.16 -9.48
C ASN A 337 25.81 -27.80 -10.35
N SER A 338 24.62 -28.31 -10.02
CA SER A 338 23.39 -27.94 -10.69
C SER A 338 23.04 -26.47 -10.49
N ILE A 339 22.17 -25.93 -11.36
CA ILE A 339 21.76 -24.53 -11.29
C ILE A 339 21.07 -24.25 -9.94
N ALA A 340 20.14 -25.12 -9.52
CA ALA A 340 19.46 -24.98 -8.22
C ALA A 340 20.45 -24.99 -7.05
N ALA A 341 21.39 -25.94 -7.02
CA ALA A 341 22.38 -26.01 -5.94
C ALA A 341 23.24 -24.74 -5.89
N LYS A 342 23.68 -24.22 -7.03
CA LYS A 342 24.43 -22.96 -7.10
C LYS A 342 23.62 -21.74 -6.66
N GLN A 343 22.33 -21.68 -6.95
CA GLN A 343 21.44 -20.61 -6.47
C GLN A 343 21.28 -20.65 -4.94
N LEU A 344 21.21 -21.86 -4.35
CA LEU A 344 20.86 -22.04 -2.94
C LEU A 344 22.07 -22.14 -2.01
N LEU A 345 23.20 -22.68 -2.42
CA LEU A 345 24.33 -22.91 -1.53
C LEU A 345 25.15 -21.63 -1.30
N ILE A 346 25.32 -21.25 -0.02
CA ILE A 346 26.04 -20.03 0.40
C ILE A 346 27.50 -20.08 -0.07
N SER A 347 28.12 -21.25 0.06
CA SER A 347 29.52 -21.47 -0.28
C SER A 347 29.66 -22.59 -1.29
N THR A 348 30.09 -22.26 -2.50
CA THR A 348 30.41 -23.24 -3.54
C THR A 348 31.66 -22.83 -4.34
N PRO A 349 32.40 -23.80 -4.92
CA PRO A 349 33.55 -23.53 -5.77
C PRO A 349 33.25 -22.69 -7.03
N THR A 350 32.08 -22.91 -7.65
CA THR A 350 31.76 -22.38 -8.98
C THR A 350 30.40 -21.67 -9.09
N GLY A 351 29.71 -21.45 -7.97
CA GLY A 351 28.34 -20.93 -7.94
C GLY A 351 28.15 -19.59 -7.21
N LEU A 352 29.24 -18.91 -6.82
CA LEU A 352 29.14 -17.67 -6.04
C LEU A 352 28.34 -16.56 -6.76
N MET A 353 28.49 -16.45 -8.08
CA MET A 353 27.76 -15.44 -8.86
C MET A 353 26.28 -15.80 -8.93
N GLU A 354 25.97 -17.05 -9.24
CA GLU A 354 24.60 -17.57 -9.33
C GLU A 354 23.86 -17.45 -7.98
N HIS A 355 24.55 -17.67 -6.86
CA HIS A 355 24.01 -17.44 -5.53
C HIS A 355 23.72 -15.95 -5.28
N GLN A 356 24.67 -15.07 -5.60
CA GLN A 356 24.49 -13.61 -5.43
C GLN A 356 23.32 -13.08 -6.28
N ASP A 357 23.22 -13.52 -7.54
CA ASP A 357 22.13 -13.16 -8.44
C ASP A 357 20.77 -13.66 -7.89
N ALA A 358 20.73 -14.88 -7.36
CA ALA A 358 19.52 -15.43 -6.74
C ALA A 358 19.12 -14.67 -5.46
N MET A 359 20.07 -14.32 -4.60
CA MET A 359 19.78 -13.54 -3.39
C MET A 359 19.30 -12.13 -3.73
N GLN A 360 19.90 -11.47 -4.72
CA GLN A 360 19.45 -10.18 -5.22
C GLN A 360 18.03 -10.26 -5.78
N MET A 361 17.74 -11.29 -6.59
CA MET A 361 16.39 -11.53 -7.11
C MET A 361 15.38 -11.69 -5.97
N LEU A 362 15.67 -12.51 -4.96
CA LEU A 362 14.76 -12.72 -3.82
C LEU A 362 14.55 -11.44 -3.00
N GLU A 363 15.60 -10.62 -2.82
CA GLU A 363 15.50 -9.32 -2.14
C GLU A 363 14.62 -8.34 -2.94
N GLU A 364 14.80 -8.25 -4.25
CA GLU A 364 14.04 -7.36 -5.13
C GLU A 364 12.53 -7.72 -5.17
N ILE A 365 12.19 -9.01 -5.21
CA ILE A 365 10.79 -9.45 -5.22
C ILE A 365 10.13 -9.41 -3.84
N GLY A 366 10.92 -9.45 -2.75
CA GLY A 366 10.43 -9.49 -1.37
C GLY A 366 9.67 -10.77 -1.02
N LEU A 367 8.73 -10.67 -0.07
CA LEU A 367 7.75 -11.74 0.24
C LEU A 367 6.41 -11.46 -0.47
N PRO A 368 5.58 -12.50 -0.68
CA PRO A 368 4.25 -12.33 -1.23
C PRO A 368 3.42 -11.37 -0.38
N LYS A 369 2.76 -10.40 -1.01
CA LYS A 369 1.96 -9.38 -0.33
C LYS A 369 0.50 -9.76 -0.22
N LYS A 370 0.04 -10.72 -1.02
CA LYS A 370 -1.34 -11.18 -1.05
C LYS A 370 -1.58 -12.48 -0.24
N SER A 371 -0.70 -12.80 0.71
CA SER A 371 -0.87 -13.92 1.63
C SER A 371 -0.30 -13.61 3.01
N ILE A 372 -0.84 -14.27 4.05
CA ILE A 372 -0.12 -14.41 5.33
C ILE A 372 1.07 -15.33 5.09
N ASN A 373 2.26 -14.90 5.52
CA ASN A 373 3.51 -15.61 5.34
C ASN A 373 3.99 -16.18 6.67
N VAL A 374 4.19 -17.50 6.72
CA VAL A 374 4.69 -18.23 7.88
C VAL A 374 6.06 -18.83 7.58
N ALA A 375 7.03 -18.64 8.46
CA ALA A 375 8.32 -19.33 8.40
C ALA A 375 8.47 -20.36 9.53
N ILE A 376 8.99 -21.52 9.19
CA ILE A 376 9.41 -22.55 10.14
C ILE A 376 10.92 -22.72 10.03
N ALA A 377 11.62 -22.64 11.15
CA ALA A 377 13.05 -22.93 11.25
C ALA A 377 13.28 -24.13 12.17
N ASN A 378 14.03 -25.14 11.70
CA ASN A 378 14.27 -26.36 12.47
C ASN A 378 15.44 -26.23 13.47
N SER A 379 15.72 -25.02 13.94
CA SER A 379 16.70 -24.76 15.00
C SER A 379 16.31 -23.52 15.81
N HIS A 380 16.69 -23.51 17.08
CA HIS A 380 16.55 -22.34 17.94
C HIS A 380 17.56 -21.26 17.53
N PRO A 381 17.21 -19.97 17.47
CA PRO A 381 18.10 -18.92 16.96
C PRO A 381 19.37 -18.68 17.80
N GLU A 382 19.44 -19.20 19.02
CA GLU A 382 20.57 -19.04 19.96
C GLU A 382 21.32 -20.35 20.25
N VAL A 383 20.90 -21.50 19.70
CA VAL A 383 21.53 -22.79 19.96
C VAL A 383 22.43 -23.18 18.80
N GLU A 384 23.74 -23.20 19.04
CA GLU A 384 24.75 -23.71 18.10
C GLU A 384 24.77 -25.24 18.06
N LEU A 385 25.22 -25.81 16.94
CA LEU A 385 25.47 -27.24 16.82
C LEU A 385 26.70 -27.64 17.66
N GLU A 386 26.61 -28.73 18.41
CA GLU A 386 27.77 -29.26 19.15
C GLU A 386 28.67 -30.10 18.23
N LEU A 387 29.71 -29.47 17.67
CA LEU A 387 30.75 -30.13 16.89
C LEU A 387 32.13 -29.93 17.49
N ALA A 388 32.95 -30.97 17.49
CA ALA A 388 34.35 -30.91 17.93
C ALA A 388 35.16 -29.97 17.01
N ASP A 389 36.13 -29.26 17.59
CA ASP A 389 37.09 -28.38 16.88
C ASP A 389 38.15 -29.21 16.12
N GLU A 390 37.67 -30.11 15.24
CA GLU A 390 38.42 -31.07 14.43
C GLU A 390 37.78 -31.13 13.02
N PRO A 391 38.44 -31.73 12.00
CA PRO A 391 37.84 -31.92 10.67
C PRO A 391 36.49 -32.68 10.73
N LEU A 392 35.63 -32.46 9.73
CA LEU A 392 34.36 -33.21 9.60
C LEU A 392 34.60 -34.67 9.25
N LEU A 393 35.66 -34.94 8.50
CA LEU A 393 36.19 -36.26 8.25
C LEU A 393 37.71 -36.14 8.33
N ASP A 394 38.36 -36.96 9.12
CA ASP A 394 39.80 -37.14 9.01
C ASP A 394 40.11 -38.63 8.93
N TRP A 395 40.72 -39.04 7.83
CA TRP A 395 41.14 -40.42 7.68
C TRP A 395 42.45 -40.53 6.93
N SER A 396 43.12 -41.63 7.28
CA SER A 396 44.46 -42.12 7.05
C SER A 396 44.72 -43.33 6.18
N GLU A 397 45.68 -43.40 5.24
CA GLU A 397 46.57 -44.57 5.24
C GLU A 397 47.84 -44.36 4.43
N SER A 398 48.98 -44.77 4.99
CA SER A 398 50.28 -44.50 4.38
C SER A 398 51.38 -45.47 4.76
N TRP A 399 52.03 -46.07 3.78
CA TRP A 399 53.23 -46.89 4.01
C TRP A 399 54.37 -46.54 3.04
N TRP A 400 55.01 -45.37 3.19
CA TRP A 400 56.17 -44.90 2.39
C TRP A 400 56.20 -45.48 0.95
N TRP A 401 55.07 -45.35 0.22
CA TRP A 401 54.82 -45.75 -1.19
C TRP A 401 54.58 -47.26 -1.47
N LEU A 402 53.32 -47.73 -1.24
CA LEU A 402 52.48 -48.63 -2.09
C LEU A 402 51.27 -49.17 -1.30
N GLY A 403 50.53 -48.24 -0.69
CA GLY A 403 49.28 -48.52 -0.01
C GLY A 403 48.78 -47.30 0.74
N THR A 404 47.79 -46.61 0.17
CA THR A 404 47.29 -45.34 0.73
C THR A 404 45.80 -45.12 0.47
N ALA A 405 45.08 -44.51 1.41
CA ALA A 405 44.38 -43.24 1.18
C ALA A 405 44.17 -42.47 2.47
N HIS A 406 44.64 -41.23 2.49
CA HIS A 406 44.24 -40.22 3.46
C HIS A 406 43.04 -39.47 2.85
N LEU A 407 41.92 -39.28 3.55
CA LEU A 407 40.85 -38.35 3.19
C LEU A 407 40.72 -37.32 4.33
N THR A 408 40.80 -36.02 4.06
CA THR A 408 40.54 -35.03 5.11
C THR A 408 39.60 -33.95 4.58
N ALA A 409 38.48 -33.72 5.28
CA ALA A 409 37.47 -32.71 4.97
C ALA A 409 37.39 -31.69 6.11
N ASN A 410 38.04 -30.54 5.93
CA ASN A 410 38.07 -29.48 6.94
C ASN A 410 36.72 -28.76 7.06
N ARG A 411 36.27 -28.57 8.31
CA ARG A 411 35.04 -27.86 8.71
C ARG A 411 35.14 -26.35 8.47
N HIS A 412 36.08 -25.71 9.16
CA HIS A 412 36.36 -24.27 9.06
C HIS A 412 37.80 -23.98 9.54
N PRO A 413 38.53 -23.02 8.95
CA PRO A 413 39.90 -22.70 9.39
C PRO A 413 39.89 -21.96 10.74
N THR A 414 40.60 -22.47 11.76
CA THR A 414 40.80 -21.74 13.03
C THR A 414 41.93 -20.72 12.89
N PRO A 415 41.85 -19.52 13.49
CA PRO A 415 42.87 -18.46 13.33
C PRO A 415 44.30 -18.84 13.74
N ASN A 416 44.49 -19.93 14.49
CA ASN A 416 45.76 -20.36 15.06
C ASN A 416 46.34 -21.63 14.43
N ALA A 417 45.60 -22.33 13.56
CA ALA A 417 46.10 -23.47 12.81
C ALA A 417 46.32 -23.01 11.36
N GLY A 418 47.54 -23.11 10.83
CA GLY A 418 47.85 -22.77 9.43
C GLY A 418 47.23 -23.73 8.40
N LEU A 419 45.98 -24.14 8.58
CA LEU A 419 45.21 -25.06 7.74
C LEU A 419 44.33 -24.25 6.79
N SER A 420 44.54 -24.43 5.49
CA SER A 420 43.59 -24.01 4.45
C SER A 420 42.32 -24.88 4.50
N ILE A 421 41.18 -24.39 4.01
CA ILE A 421 40.10 -25.29 3.58
C ILE A 421 40.69 -26.18 2.48
N SER A 422 40.88 -27.45 2.79
CA SER A 422 41.43 -28.45 1.89
C SER A 422 40.52 -29.67 1.92
N ALA A 423 40.21 -30.18 0.74
CA ALA A 423 39.84 -31.58 0.57
C ALA A 423 41.07 -32.31 0.05
N SER A 424 41.50 -33.38 0.70
CA SER A 424 42.66 -34.16 0.25
C SER A 424 42.30 -35.64 0.19
N CYS A 425 42.67 -36.35 -0.88
CA CYS A 425 42.45 -37.78 -1.12
C CYS A 425 43.74 -38.48 -1.66
N ALA A 426 43.95 -39.80 -1.51
CA ALA A 426 44.88 -40.61 -2.39
C ALA A 426 44.78 -42.17 -2.25
N LEU A 427 43.91 -42.87 -3.00
CA LEU A 427 43.72 -44.37 -3.06
C LEU A 427 44.78 -45.09 -3.95
N PRO A 428 45.31 -46.36 -3.76
CA PRO A 428 44.69 -47.56 -3.12
C PRO A 428 45.62 -48.60 -2.37
N ILE A 429 45.04 -49.62 -1.68
CA ILE A 429 45.61 -50.99 -1.51
C ILE A 429 44.64 -51.99 -2.16
N ASP A 430 45.06 -52.58 -3.29
CA ASP A 430 44.37 -53.62 -4.11
C ASP A 430 43.23 -53.20 -5.06
N PHE A 431 43.41 -52.11 -5.83
CA PHE A 431 42.57 -51.80 -6.99
C PHE A 431 43.10 -52.44 -8.30
N ILE A 432 42.31 -53.32 -8.94
CA ILE A 432 42.38 -53.58 -10.39
C ILE A 432 41.31 -52.67 -11.03
N PRO A 433 41.67 -51.65 -11.82
CA PRO A 433 40.69 -50.69 -12.33
C PRO A 433 39.88 -51.31 -13.46
N PHE A 434 38.55 -51.21 -13.41
CA PHE A 434 37.72 -51.22 -14.62
C PHE A 434 37.87 -49.86 -15.34
N ASN A 435 39.07 -49.55 -15.87
CA ASN A 435 39.36 -48.61 -17.00
C ASN A 435 40.78 -48.00 -17.05
N GLY A 436 41.71 -48.35 -16.16
CA GLY A 436 43.15 -48.13 -16.41
C GLY A 436 43.72 -46.71 -16.24
N THR A 437 43.04 -45.79 -15.57
CA THR A 437 43.63 -44.51 -15.11
C THR A 437 44.03 -44.57 -13.64
N ALA A 438 45.24 -44.12 -13.30
CA ALA A 438 45.77 -44.08 -11.94
C ALA A 438 45.57 -42.68 -11.34
N LEU A 439 45.00 -42.58 -10.14
CA LEU A 439 44.89 -41.32 -9.39
C LEU A 439 46.25 -40.98 -8.74
N TRP A 440 46.76 -39.77 -9.00
CA TRP A 440 47.98 -39.24 -8.40
C TRP A 440 47.74 -37.80 -7.93
N TYR A 441 47.65 -37.62 -6.61
CA TYR A 441 47.76 -36.35 -5.85
C TYR A 441 47.05 -35.11 -6.45
N GLU A 442 45.83 -34.82 -6.01
CA GLU A 442 45.19 -33.52 -6.20
C GLU A 442 44.74 -32.97 -4.84
N ASP A 443 45.31 -31.82 -4.45
CA ASP A 443 44.81 -30.99 -3.35
C ASP A 443 43.86 -29.94 -3.96
N GLU A 444 42.58 -29.99 -3.61
CA GLU A 444 41.70 -28.84 -3.83
C GLU A 444 41.83 -27.90 -2.64
N ILE A 445 42.66 -26.86 -2.80
CA ILE A 445 42.79 -25.76 -1.84
C ILE A 445 41.84 -24.64 -2.26
N TYR A 446 40.80 -24.43 -1.47
CA TYR A 446 39.88 -23.31 -1.67
C TYR A 446 40.44 -22.06 -1.01
N GLY A 447 40.72 -21.02 -1.81
CA GLY A 447 41.26 -19.74 -1.34
C GLY A 447 40.25 -18.83 -0.63
N TYR A 448 39.04 -19.32 -0.36
CA TYR A 448 37.95 -18.56 0.25
C TYR A 448 37.75 -18.96 1.71
N TYR A 449 37.71 -17.97 2.59
CA TYR A 449 37.58 -18.13 4.03
C TYR A 449 36.24 -17.53 4.43
N PRO A 450 35.20 -18.33 4.76
CA PRO A 450 34.02 -17.78 5.40
C PRO A 450 34.44 -17.12 6.72
N THR A 451 33.83 -15.99 7.05
CA THR A 451 34.16 -15.24 8.27
C THR A 451 33.52 -15.83 9.54
N ALA A 452 32.59 -16.76 9.36
CA ALA A 452 31.85 -17.46 10.40
C ALA A 452 31.74 -18.95 10.04
N ASP A 453 31.76 -19.81 11.07
CA ASP A 453 31.65 -21.25 10.92
C ASP A 453 30.19 -21.69 10.78
N LEU A 454 29.72 -21.77 9.54
CA LEU A 454 28.33 -22.13 9.23
C LEU A 454 27.95 -23.55 9.69
N ASP A 455 28.92 -24.44 9.89
CA ASP A 455 28.68 -25.83 10.29
C ASP A 455 28.19 -25.94 11.74
N ILE A 456 28.42 -24.90 12.58
CA ILE A 456 27.89 -24.82 13.96
C ILE A 456 26.94 -23.68 14.21
N THR A 457 26.80 -22.72 13.29
CA THR A 457 25.80 -21.67 13.47
C THR A 457 24.41 -22.28 13.71
N PRO A 458 23.53 -21.62 14.47
CA PRO A 458 22.20 -22.15 14.73
C PRO A 458 21.48 -22.52 13.44
N SER A 459 21.25 -23.81 13.22
CA SER A 459 20.83 -24.38 11.94
C SER A 459 20.19 -25.75 12.11
N SER A 460 19.37 -26.16 11.14
CA SER A 460 18.85 -27.53 11.08
C SER A 460 19.96 -28.53 10.80
N VAL A 461 19.74 -29.80 11.19
CA VAL A 461 20.74 -30.86 11.03
C VAL A 461 20.77 -31.37 9.58
N GLY A 462 21.97 -31.48 9.02
CA GLY A 462 22.23 -32.22 7.78
C GLY A 462 23.16 -33.42 8.00
N HIS A 463 22.78 -34.58 7.45
CA HIS A 463 23.52 -35.84 7.57
C HIS A 463 24.45 -36.14 6.37
N HIS A 464 24.82 -35.13 5.59
CA HIS A 464 25.50 -35.34 4.31
C HIS A 464 26.85 -36.07 4.42
N MET A 465 27.60 -35.84 5.51
CA MET A 465 28.86 -36.56 5.76
C MET A 465 28.61 -38.03 6.08
N ARG A 466 27.56 -38.34 6.87
CA ARG A 466 27.15 -39.72 7.16
C ARG A 466 26.79 -40.49 5.88
N LEU A 467 25.98 -39.89 5.02
CA LEU A 467 25.60 -40.49 3.74
C LEU A 467 26.82 -40.78 2.84
N LEU A 468 27.79 -39.85 2.80
CA LEU A 468 29.04 -40.08 2.07
C LEU A 468 29.84 -41.25 2.66
N VAL A 469 29.99 -41.31 3.98
CA VAL A 469 30.72 -42.38 4.66
C VAL A 469 30.03 -43.73 4.49
N GLU A 470 28.71 -43.79 4.58
CA GLU A 470 27.92 -44.99 4.31
C GLU A 470 28.12 -45.49 2.88
N ALA A 471 28.15 -44.60 1.88
CA ALA A 471 28.43 -44.95 0.49
C ALA A 471 29.88 -45.49 0.33
N ILE A 472 30.86 -44.87 0.99
CA ILE A 472 32.25 -45.35 1.00
C ILE A 472 32.33 -46.74 1.65
N ASN A 473 31.69 -46.96 2.79
CA ASN A 473 31.68 -48.25 3.48
C ASN A 473 30.96 -49.33 2.66
N ALA A 474 29.82 -49.00 2.03
CA ALA A 474 29.05 -49.92 1.18
C ALA A 474 29.79 -50.34 -0.08
N SER A 475 30.71 -49.49 -0.60
CA SER A 475 31.57 -49.85 -1.72
C SER A 475 32.57 -50.98 -1.39
N GLY A 476 32.78 -51.27 -0.10
CA GLY A 476 33.75 -52.26 0.39
C GLY A 476 35.20 -51.83 0.20
N LEU A 477 35.45 -50.56 -0.14
CA LEU A 477 36.77 -50.02 -0.41
C LEU A 477 37.55 -49.69 0.86
N MET A 478 36.87 -49.14 1.89
CA MET A 478 37.41 -48.75 3.19
C MET A 478 36.31 -48.93 4.25
N GLU A 479 36.69 -49.10 5.52
CA GLU A 479 35.76 -49.18 6.66
C GLU A 479 36.05 -48.01 7.60
N ILE A 480 35.31 -46.91 7.43
CA ILE A 480 35.39 -45.71 8.28
C ILE A 480 34.42 -45.90 9.44
N SER A 481 34.92 -45.77 10.67
CA SER A 481 34.10 -45.93 11.88
C SER A 481 33.38 -44.65 12.27
N GLU A 482 32.30 -44.76 13.05
CA GLU A 482 31.54 -43.60 13.56
C GLU A 482 32.37 -42.63 14.43
N THR A 483 33.56 -43.03 14.89
CA THR A 483 34.45 -42.15 15.67
C THR A 483 35.42 -41.33 14.81
N ASP A 484 35.52 -41.62 13.51
CA ASP A 484 36.50 -41.01 12.60
C ASP A 484 35.92 -39.83 11.80
N PHE A 485 34.63 -39.53 11.98
CA PHE A 485 33.95 -38.43 11.30
C PHE A 485 32.85 -37.83 12.17
N GLN A 486 32.50 -36.59 11.85
CA GLN A 486 31.36 -35.88 12.41
C GLN A 486 30.24 -35.95 11.37
N GLY A 487 29.27 -36.83 11.60
CA GLY A 487 28.24 -37.17 10.61
C GLY A 487 27.22 -36.07 10.35
N ASP A 488 27.06 -35.17 11.30
CA ASP A 488 26.02 -34.16 11.35
C ASP A 488 26.68 -32.78 11.27
N ALA A 489 26.13 -31.88 10.47
CA ALA A 489 26.59 -30.50 10.35
C ALA A 489 25.42 -29.55 10.11
N GLY A 490 25.63 -28.27 10.37
CA GLY A 490 24.61 -27.26 10.13
C GLY A 490 24.24 -27.16 8.66
N PHE A 491 22.95 -27.35 8.34
CA PHE A 491 22.45 -27.37 6.97
C PHE A 491 21.72 -26.09 6.58
N ILE A 492 20.55 -25.80 7.14
CA ILE A 492 19.84 -24.53 6.89
C ILE A 492 20.05 -23.61 8.09
N PRO A 493 20.82 -22.52 7.97
CA PRO A 493 20.95 -21.55 9.04
C PRO A 493 19.60 -20.98 9.44
N THR A 494 19.35 -20.81 10.73
CA THR A 494 18.11 -20.22 11.27
C THR A 494 17.89 -18.82 10.70
N SER A 495 18.98 -18.05 10.54
CA SER A 495 18.95 -16.74 9.88
C SER A 495 18.52 -16.82 8.41
N SER A 496 18.81 -17.93 7.74
CA SER A 496 18.36 -18.20 6.38
C SER A 496 16.89 -18.62 6.35
N ALA A 497 16.47 -19.55 7.20
CA ALA A 497 15.08 -19.99 7.29
C ALA A 497 14.10 -18.85 7.62
N LEU A 498 14.49 -17.94 8.51
CA LEU A 498 13.68 -16.80 8.94
C LEU A 498 13.85 -15.54 8.06
N ASN A 499 14.72 -15.59 7.05
CA ASN A 499 15.07 -14.45 6.20
C ASN A 499 15.50 -13.18 6.98
N CYS A 500 16.21 -13.35 8.10
CA CYS A 500 16.74 -12.24 8.91
C CYS A 500 18.08 -12.60 9.55
N ASN A 501 18.89 -11.60 9.87
CA ASN A 501 20.12 -11.76 10.61
C ASN A 501 19.80 -11.77 12.11
N VAL A 502 19.57 -12.97 12.65
CA VAL A 502 19.25 -13.15 14.06
C VAL A 502 20.39 -12.60 14.94
N SER A 503 21.65 -12.80 14.53
CA SER A 503 22.82 -12.36 15.30
C SER A 503 22.93 -10.83 15.44
N GLU A 504 22.33 -10.08 14.51
CA GLU A 504 22.27 -8.62 14.53
C GLU A 504 20.94 -8.07 15.08
N GLY A 505 20.03 -8.95 15.52
CA GLY A 505 18.70 -8.56 16.01
C GLY A 505 17.76 -8.05 14.90
N GLU A 506 17.97 -8.46 13.65
CA GLU A 506 17.09 -8.13 12.54
C GLU A 506 15.72 -8.82 12.71
N THR A 507 14.65 -8.07 12.51
CA THR A 507 13.29 -8.63 12.54
C THR A 507 13.00 -9.39 11.24
N SER A 508 12.44 -10.59 11.35
CA SER A 508 11.99 -11.35 10.18
C SER A 508 10.95 -10.58 9.36
N SER A 509 11.00 -10.76 8.04
CA SER A 509 10.01 -10.23 7.11
C SER A 509 8.69 -11.03 7.12
N PHE A 510 8.66 -12.22 7.73
CA PHE A 510 7.47 -13.07 7.82
C PHE A 510 6.48 -12.57 8.89
N ASP A 511 5.18 -12.80 8.66
CA ASP A 511 4.12 -12.39 9.58
C ASP A 511 4.12 -13.23 10.86
N PHE A 512 4.41 -14.53 10.73
CA PHE A 512 4.51 -15.46 11.84
C PHE A 512 5.70 -16.41 11.67
N MET A 513 6.29 -16.82 12.79
CA MET A 513 7.44 -17.71 12.83
C MET A 513 7.23 -18.81 13.86
N SER A 514 7.76 -19.99 13.58
CA SER A 514 8.00 -21.04 14.59
C SER A 514 9.45 -21.50 14.44
N TYR A 515 10.14 -21.66 15.56
CA TYR A 515 11.50 -22.18 15.60
C TYR A 515 11.61 -23.22 16.71
N ALA A 516 12.53 -24.18 16.56
CA ALA A 516 12.73 -25.23 17.55
C ALA A 516 13.00 -24.63 18.95
N THR A 517 12.52 -25.29 20.00
CA THR A 517 12.85 -24.90 21.38
C THR A 517 14.31 -25.20 21.69
N GLU A 518 14.89 -24.55 22.71
CA GLU A 518 16.29 -24.79 23.10
C GLU A 518 16.63 -26.27 23.35
N TRP A 519 15.70 -27.06 23.86
CA TRP A 519 15.91 -28.49 24.18
C TRP A 519 15.61 -29.46 23.04
N ASN A 520 14.90 -29.02 22.00
CA ASN A 520 14.64 -29.82 20.79
C ASN A 520 15.54 -29.41 19.62
N SER A 521 16.30 -28.32 19.77
CA SER A 521 17.24 -27.82 18.79
C SER A 521 18.57 -28.60 18.86
N PRO A 522 19.21 -28.88 17.72
CA PRO A 522 18.72 -28.74 16.35
C PRO A 522 17.74 -29.89 15.98
N GLU A 523 16.73 -29.61 15.16
CA GLU A 523 15.80 -30.61 14.61
C GLU A 523 16.25 -31.07 13.22
N GLU A 524 15.71 -32.20 12.76
CA GLU A 524 15.85 -32.69 11.39
C GLU A 524 15.41 -31.64 10.36
N HIS A 525 16.12 -31.55 9.23
CA HIS A 525 15.71 -30.69 8.12
C HIS A 525 14.27 -30.99 7.72
N VAL A 526 13.47 -29.93 7.53
CA VAL A 526 12.03 -29.97 7.23
C VAL A 526 11.16 -30.70 8.24
N ALA A 527 11.63 -30.87 9.48
CA ALA A 527 10.82 -31.45 10.55
C ALA A 527 9.61 -30.58 10.87
N LEU A 528 8.46 -31.22 11.05
CA LEU A 528 7.28 -30.57 11.58
C LEU A 528 7.01 -31.08 12.98
N THR A 529 7.79 -30.67 13.98
CA THR A 529 7.51 -30.96 15.39
C THR A 529 6.19 -30.32 15.85
N ILE A 530 5.76 -30.63 17.07
CA ILE A 530 4.43 -30.27 17.56
C ILE A 530 4.15 -28.76 17.48
N ASP A 531 5.14 -27.94 17.81
CA ASP A 531 5.00 -26.48 17.81
C ASP A 531 4.84 -25.92 16.39
N HIS A 532 5.55 -26.49 15.41
CA HIS A 532 5.42 -26.12 14.01
C HIS A 532 4.05 -26.52 13.45
N ARG A 533 3.59 -27.74 13.73
CA ARG A 533 2.25 -28.20 13.32
C ARG A 533 1.13 -27.38 13.94
N ASN A 534 1.29 -27.00 15.22
CA ASN A 534 0.38 -26.12 15.93
C ASN A 534 0.16 -24.82 15.17
N LEU A 535 1.24 -24.12 14.84
CA LEU A 535 1.18 -22.85 14.13
C LEU A 535 0.54 -23.03 12.74
N ILE A 536 0.96 -24.04 11.98
CA ILE A 536 0.43 -24.30 10.63
C ILE A 536 -1.08 -24.57 10.70
N LEU A 537 -1.52 -25.49 11.57
CA LEU A 537 -2.93 -25.83 11.70
C LEU A 537 -3.77 -24.67 12.22
N GLU A 538 -3.24 -23.87 13.16
CA GLU A 538 -3.91 -22.67 13.63
C GLU A 538 -4.16 -21.70 12.47
N LYS A 539 -3.15 -21.38 11.65
CA LYS A 539 -3.31 -20.44 10.53
C LYS A 539 -4.19 -21.01 9.42
N ILE A 540 -4.18 -22.32 9.23
CA ILE A 540 -5.09 -23.00 8.31
C ILE A 540 -6.54 -22.90 8.82
N ILE A 541 -6.84 -23.37 10.04
CA ILE A 541 -8.20 -23.45 10.58
C ILE A 541 -8.80 -22.07 10.82
N GLN A 542 -8.05 -21.17 11.46
CA GLN A 542 -8.57 -19.84 11.80
C GLN A 542 -8.83 -19.00 10.55
N GLY A 543 -8.01 -19.17 9.50
CA GLY A 543 -8.23 -18.49 8.24
C GLY A 543 -9.40 -19.04 7.41
N GLU A 544 -10.09 -20.11 7.84
CA GLU A 544 -11.39 -20.51 7.25
C GLU A 544 -12.60 -19.87 7.91
N LEU A 545 -12.45 -19.35 9.14
CA LEU A 545 -13.56 -18.79 9.88
C LEU A 545 -13.91 -17.40 9.33
N MET A 546 -14.75 -17.38 8.30
CA MET A 546 -15.24 -16.17 7.63
C MET A 546 -16.76 -16.05 7.78
N ALA A 547 -17.30 -14.89 7.42
CA ALA A 547 -18.73 -14.71 7.26
C ALA A 547 -19.30 -15.67 6.20
N PRO A 548 -20.52 -16.23 6.40
CA PRO A 548 -21.22 -17.02 5.40
C PRO A 548 -21.49 -16.24 4.11
N SER A 549 -21.60 -16.96 2.98
CA SER A 549 -21.87 -16.32 1.68
C SER A 549 -23.23 -15.63 1.58
N LEU A 550 -24.17 -15.96 2.47
CA LEU A 550 -25.50 -15.35 2.55
C LEU A 550 -25.91 -15.16 4.01
N LEU A 551 -26.24 -13.92 4.38
CA LEU A 551 -26.86 -13.56 5.65
C LEU A 551 -28.27 -13.00 5.38
N SER A 552 -29.29 -13.68 5.88
CA SER A 552 -30.69 -13.24 5.74
C SER A 552 -31.61 -13.96 6.73
N ASN A 553 -32.84 -13.47 6.90
CA ASN A 553 -33.88 -14.19 7.66
C ASN A 553 -34.22 -15.59 7.10
N THR A 554 -33.82 -15.89 5.86
CA THR A 554 -34.06 -17.18 5.20
C THR A 554 -32.82 -18.06 5.11
N ALA A 555 -31.65 -17.54 5.45
CA ALA A 555 -30.40 -18.28 5.47
C ALA A 555 -30.28 -19.11 6.76
N THR A 556 -29.28 -19.98 6.81
CA THR A 556 -28.95 -20.76 8.02
C THR A 556 -28.53 -19.87 9.18
N GLU A 557 -27.88 -18.75 8.85
CA GLU A 557 -27.44 -17.72 9.79
C GLU A 557 -27.91 -16.36 9.28
N ASN A 558 -28.46 -15.55 10.18
CA ASN A 558 -28.90 -14.19 9.90
C ASN A 558 -27.95 -13.14 10.47
N GLU A 559 -27.06 -13.52 11.38
CA GLU A 559 -26.07 -12.63 12.00
C GLU A 559 -24.70 -13.31 12.06
N TYR A 560 -23.65 -12.57 11.70
CA TYR A 560 -22.27 -13.00 11.89
C TYR A 560 -21.44 -11.87 12.50
N THR A 561 -20.67 -12.21 13.54
CA THR A 561 -19.85 -11.25 14.29
C THR A 561 -18.39 -11.70 14.31
N TYR A 562 -17.50 -10.82 13.86
CA TYR A 562 -16.07 -10.92 14.13
C TYR A 562 -15.82 -10.36 15.54
N ASN A 563 -15.55 -11.23 16.51
CA ASN A 563 -15.40 -10.84 17.91
C ASN A 563 -13.94 -10.61 18.30
N HIS A 564 -13.70 -9.69 19.23
CA HIS A 564 -12.36 -9.37 19.72
C HIS A 564 -11.72 -10.50 20.55
N LEU A 565 -12.51 -11.49 20.98
CA LEU A 565 -12.03 -12.65 21.72
C LEU A 565 -11.32 -13.68 20.83
N ASN A 566 -11.49 -13.60 19.50
CA ASN A 566 -10.78 -14.44 18.52
C ASN A 566 -10.18 -13.56 17.40
N PRO A 567 -9.13 -12.78 17.68
CA PRO A 567 -8.52 -11.85 16.72
C PRO A 567 -7.89 -12.55 15.50
N SER A 568 -7.77 -13.88 15.53
CA SER A 568 -7.29 -14.71 14.42
C SER A 568 -8.23 -14.76 13.20
N LYS A 569 -9.49 -14.28 13.33
CA LYS A 569 -10.41 -14.14 12.20
C LYS A 569 -10.12 -12.86 11.42
N THR A 570 -9.23 -12.95 10.44
CA THR A 570 -8.76 -11.77 9.69
C THR A 570 -9.32 -11.66 8.27
N TRP A 571 -10.03 -12.68 7.78
CA TRP A 571 -10.48 -12.72 6.38
C TRP A 571 -11.99 -12.54 6.24
N LEU A 572 -12.39 -11.76 5.24
CA LEU A 572 -13.77 -11.61 4.79
C LEU A 572 -13.90 -12.08 3.34
N GLY A 573 -14.70 -13.11 3.12
CA GLY A 573 -15.00 -13.62 1.78
C GLY A 573 -16.26 -13.01 1.17
N ASN A 574 -16.64 -13.51 0.00
CA ASN A 574 -17.87 -13.12 -0.69
C ASN A 574 -19.07 -13.27 0.24
N THR A 575 -19.84 -12.20 0.44
CA THR A 575 -20.94 -12.17 1.39
C THR A 575 -22.10 -11.33 0.85
N ILE A 576 -23.29 -11.92 0.73
CA ILE A 576 -24.52 -11.22 0.39
C ILE A 576 -25.34 -11.04 1.68
N ILE A 577 -25.69 -9.80 2.02
CA ILE A 577 -26.47 -9.44 3.20
C ILE A 577 -27.84 -8.95 2.72
N GLU A 578 -28.88 -9.74 2.93
CA GLU A 578 -30.25 -9.40 2.55
C GLU A 578 -31.11 -9.05 3.76
N ASN A 579 -32.42 -8.95 3.55
CA ASN A 579 -33.39 -8.55 4.58
C ASN A 579 -33.25 -9.37 5.89
N GLY A 580 -32.89 -8.67 6.97
CA GLY A 580 -32.66 -9.22 8.31
C GLY A 580 -31.28 -9.84 8.53
N GLY A 581 -30.41 -9.80 7.51
CA GLY A 581 -28.99 -10.13 7.61
C GLY A 581 -28.19 -9.03 8.30
N LEU A 582 -27.27 -9.41 9.18
CA LEU A 582 -26.42 -8.50 9.95
C LEU A 582 -24.97 -9.00 9.98
N LEU A 583 -24.04 -8.22 9.44
CA LEU A 583 -22.61 -8.47 9.55
C LEU A 583 -21.98 -7.42 10.47
N LYS A 584 -21.37 -7.87 11.58
CA LYS A 584 -20.68 -7.02 12.55
C LYS A 584 -19.19 -7.30 12.57
N LEU A 585 -18.40 -6.26 12.37
CA LEU A 585 -16.96 -6.31 12.55
C LEU A 585 -16.63 -5.67 13.91
N GLY A 586 -16.63 -6.45 14.99
CA GLY A 586 -16.54 -5.93 16.36
C GLY A 586 -17.89 -5.92 17.07
N ASP A 587 -17.88 -6.12 18.38
CA ASP A 587 -19.07 -6.15 19.23
C ASP A 587 -18.71 -5.72 20.66
N ASP A 588 -19.46 -4.79 21.25
CA ASP A 588 -19.20 -4.21 22.58
C ASP A 588 -19.69 -5.10 23.73
N LEU A 589 -19.59 -6.42 23.57
CA LEU A 589 -20.02 -7.38 24.60
C LEU A 589 -19.17 -7.30 25.87
N ASP A 590 -17.93 -6.83 25.76
CA ASP A 590 -17.03 -6.59 26.88
C ASP A 590 -16.87 -5.08 27.14
N LEU A 591 -17.17 -4.63 28.36
CA LEU A 591 -17.12 -3.22 28.77
C LEU A 591 -15.69 -2.65 28.96
N ASN A 592 -14.67 -3.37 28.51
CA ASN A 592 -13.27 -2.93 28.53
C ASN A 592 -12.86 -2.47 27.13
N ILE A 593 -11.96 -1.51 27.03
CA ILE A 593 -11.37 -1.12 25.74
C ILE A 593 -10.54 -2.31 25.23
N ILE A 594 -10.87 -2.79 24.04
CA ILE A 594 -10.21 -3.95 23.41
C ILE A 594 -9.36 -3.46 22.23
N GLU A 595 -8.27 -4.18 21.93
CA GLU A 595 -7.46 -3.91 20.74
C GLU A 595 -8.32 -3.97 19.47
N SER A 596 -8.05 -3.07 18.52
CA SER A 596 -8.77 -3.01 17.26
C SER A 596 -8.56 -4.29 16.46
N ILE A 597 -9.62 -4.84 15.88
CA ILE A 597 -9.51 -5.97 14.95
C ILE A 597 -9.25 -5.46 13.53
N ASP A 598 -8.30 -6.08 12.82
CA ASP A 598 -8.01 -5.80 11.41
C ASP A 598 -8.55 -6.95 10.56
N ILE A 599 -9.49 -6.64 9.68
CA ILE A 599 -10.18 -7.58 8.80
C ILE A 599 -9.95 -7.16 7.36
N GLN A 600 -9.58 -8.11 6.52
CA GLN A 600 -9.22 -7.87 5.13
C GLN A 600 -10.05 -8.75 4.22
N THR A 601 -10.46 -8.21 3.08
CA THR A 601 -11.13 -9.01 2.06
C THR A 601 -10.15 -9.99 1.41
N LEU A 602 -10.65 -11.16 0.98
CA LEU A 602 -9.84 -12.10 0.21
C LEU A 602 -9.35 -11.45 -1.08
N MET A 603 -8.06 -11.59 -1.37
CA MET A 603 -7.36 -10.96 -2.50
C MET A 603 -7.60 -11.70 -3.84
N CYS A 604 -8.71 -12.42 -3.96
CA CYS A 604 -9.12 -13.20 -5.15
C CYS A 604 -10.40 -12.65 -5.82
N GLY A 605 -10.72 -11.38 -5.56
CA GLY A 605 -12.00 -10.79 -5.94
C GLY A 605 -13.08 -11.14 -4.91
N THR A 606 -13.19 -10.30 -3.88
CA THR A 606 -14.25 -10.40 -2.88
C THR A 606 -15.34 -9.40 -3.20
N THR A 607 -16.57 -9.87 -3.37
CA THR A 607 -17.75 -9.02 -3.48
C THR A 607 -18.59 -9.15 -2.22
N ILE A 608 -18.80 -8.03 -1.55
CA ILE A 608 -19.73 -7.90 -0.43
C ILE A 608 -20.92 -7.07 -0.92
N GLU A 609 -22.12 -7.62 -0.86
CA GLU A 609 -23.35 -6.94 -1.29
C GLU A 609 -24.28 -6.74 -0.11
N ILE A 610 -24.61 -5.49 0.19
CA ILE A 610 -25.59 -5.12 1.21
C ILE A 610 -26.87 -4.72 0.49
N ASN A 611 -27.82 -5.64 0.46
CA ASN A 611 -29.11 -5.51 -0.21
C ASN A 611 -30.18 -4.92 0.72
N SER A 612 -31.37 -4.68 0.17
CA SER A 612 -32.48 -4.08 0.90
C SER A 612 -32.81 -4.81 2.21
N GLY A 613 -32.74 -4.10 3.33
CA GLY A 613 -32.98 -4.62 4.67
C GLY A 613 -31.81 -5.39 5.30
N GLY A 614 -30.67 -5.49 4.62
CA GLY A 614 -29.41 -6.00 5.18
C GLY A 614 -28.56 -4.87 5.77
N THR A 615 -27.75 -5.21 6.77
CA THR A 615 -26.92 -4.25 7.51
C THR A 615 -25.50 -4.75 7.70
N MET A 616 -24.52 -3.87 7.50
CA MET A 616 -23.12 -4.10 7.87
C MET A 616 -22.63 -2.98 8.79
N ASN A 617 -22.04 -3.37 9.91
CA ASN A 617 -21.53 -2.49 10.96
C ASN A 617 -20.02 -2.71 11.13
N ILE A 618 -19.24 -1.64 11.00
CA ILE A 618 -17.79 -1.64 11.22
C ILE A 618 -17.50 -1.04 12.58
N GLY A 619 -17.07 -1.86 13.53
CA GLY A 619 -16.92 -1.51 14.94
C GLY A 619 -18.18 -1.74 15.77
N GLY A 620 -18.00 -1.75 17.09
CA GLY A 620 -19.06 -1.75 18.08
C GLY A 620 -19.72 -0.37 18.23
N GLU A 621 -21.04 -0.36 18.47
CA GLU A 621 -21.88 0.84 18.56
C GLU A 621 -21.42 1.88 19.60
N LEU A 622 -20.80 1.44 20.70
CA LEU A 622 -20.28 2.26 21.80
C LEU A 622 -18.84 2.73 21.56
N GLY A 623 -18.15 2.20 20.54
CA GLY A 623 -16.75 2.49 20.26
C GLY A 623 -15.74 1.84 21.22
N LEU A 624 -16.14 0.80 21.97
CA LEU A 624 -15.23 0.04 22.84
C LEU A 624 -14.52 -1.07 22.06
N ALA A 625 -15.21 -1.59 21.04
CA ALA A 625 -14.78 -2.65 20.13
C ALA A 625 -14.53 -2.10 18.71
N THR A 626 -13.41 -1.42 18.48
CA THR A 626 -13.12 -0.79 17.17
C THR A 626 -12.67 -1.80 16.11
N ALA A 627 -12.99 -1.57 14.84
CA ALA A 627 -12.52 -2.43 13.74
C ALA A 627 -11.97 -1.65 12.55
N THR A 628 -11.02 -2.26 11.85
CA THR A 628 -10.53 -1.80 10.55
C THR A 628 -10.91 -2.82 9.49
N LEU A 629 -11.67 -2.39 8.47
CA LEU A 629 -11.94 -3.17 7.27
C LEU A 629 -11.06 -2.70 6.12
N ARG A 630 -10.21 -3.58 5.57
CA ARG A 630 -9.43 -3.32 4.36
C ARG A 630 -10.05 -4.00 3.16
N LEU A 631 -10.46 -3.21 2.18
CA LEU A 631 -10.82 -3.69 0.85
C LEU A 631 -9.52 -3.77 0.04
N THR A 632 -9.04 -4.99 -0.18
CA THR A 632 -7.84 -5.31 -0.95
C THR A 632 -8.12 -5.28 -2.46
N GLU A 633 -7.06 -5.29 -3.28
CA GLU A 633 -7.15 -5.25 -4.75
C GLU A 633 -8.20 -6.23 -5.31
N GLY A 634 -9.03 -5.76 -6.26
CA GLY A 634 -10.09 -6.56 -6.87
C GLY A 634 -11.33 -6.77 -5.99
N SER A 635 -11.36 -6.23 -4.77
CA SER A 635 -12.52 -6.33 -3.88
C SER A 635 -13.52 -5.21 -4.10
N TYR A 636 -14.80 -5.55 -3.99
CA TYR A 636 -15.94 -4.67 -4.16
C TYR A 636 -16.86 -4.75 -2.95
N LEU A 637 -17.17 -3.60 -2.35
CA LEU A 637 -18.22 -3.46 -1.34
C LEU A 637 -19.37 -2.64 -1.92
N TYR A 638 -20.49 -3.30 -2.24
CA TYR A 638 -21.69 -2.69 -2.78
C TYR A 638 -22.74 -2.50 -1.69
N THR A 639 -23.12 -1.25 -1.44
CA THR A 639 -24.32 -0.95 -0.65
C THR A 639 -25.45 -0.60 -1.61
N ASN A 640 -26.30 -1.58 -1.91
CA ASN A 640 -27.42 -1.45 -2.82
C ASN A 640 -28.59 -0.70 -2.16
N ASN A 641 -29.56 -0.27 -2.97
CA ASN A 641 -30.69 0.53 -2.49
C ASN A 641 -31.45 -0.16 -1.34
N GLY A 642 -31.51 0.50 -0.18
CA GLY A 642 -32.14 0.00 1.04
C GLY A 642 -31.23 -0.87 1.93
N GLY A 643 -29.98 -1.11 1.54
CA GLY A 643 -28.95 -1.66 2.43
C GLY A 643 -28.32 -0.59 3.32
N ALA A 644 -27.84 -0.97 4.50
CA ALA A 644 -27.22 -0.06 5.47
C ALA A 644 -25.76 -0.42 5.72
N LEU A 645 -24.86 0.55 5.56
CA LEU A 645 -23.44 0.45 5.93
C LEU A 645 -23.10 1.54 6.93
N ASN A 646 -22.65 1.13 8.12
CA ASN A 646 -22.34 2.03 9.23
C ASN A 646 -20.89 1.85 9.67
N ILE A 647 -20.14 2.94 9.79
CA ILE A 647 -18.83 2.97 10.44
C ILE A 647 -19.03 3.53 11.86
N HIS A 648 -18.97 2.63 12.84
CA HIS A 648 -19.14 2.96 14.25
C HIS A 648 -17.93 3.68 14.85
N PRO A 649 -18.05 4.22 16.07
CA PRO A 649 -17.04 5.13 16.58
C PRO A 649 -15.62 4.55 16.62
N GLY A 650 -14.64 5.38 16.26
CA GLY A 650 -13.21 5.02 16.21
C GLY A 650 -12.82 3.98 15.15
N SER A 651 -13.77 3.49 14.36
CA SER A 651 -13.54 2.40 13.39
C SER A 651 -13.23 2.92 11.99
N THR A 652 -12.65 2.08 11.15
CA THR A 652 -12.04 2.49 9.87
C THR A 652 -12.42 1.57 8.72
N ILE A 653 -12.74 2.15 7.55
CA ILE A 653 -12.69 1.44 6.27
C ILE A 653 -11.50 1.98 5.47
N ILE A 654 -10.68 1.08 4.92
CA ILE A 654 -9.56 1.39 4.02
C ILE A 654 -9.86 0.77 2.66
N VAL A 655 -9.87 1.59 1.61
CA VAL A 655 -10.02 1.16 0.21
C VAL A 655 -8.65 1.25 -0.46
N GLU A 656 -8.05 0.10 -0.73
CA GLU A 656 -6.69 -0.01 -1.30
C GLU A 656 -6.69 0.11 -2.84
N ASP A 657 -5.50 0.04 -3.44
CA ASP A 657 -5.34 0.12 -4.90
C ASP A 657 -6.13 -1.00 -5.60
N GLY A 658 -6.87 -0.65 -6.64
CA GLY A 658 -7.73 -1.59 -7.38
C GLY A 658 -8.98 -2.07 -6.63
N ALA A 659 -9.26 -1.59 -5.42
CA ALA A 659 -10.49 -1.88 -4.67
C ALA A 659 -11.55 -0.79 -4.86
N GLU A 660 -12.83 -1.16 -4.74
CA GLU A 660 -13.94 -0.24 -4.95
C GLU A 660 -15.03 -0.35 -3.88
N LEU A 661 -15.38 0.79 -3.26
CA LEU A 661 -16.55 0.96 -2.40
C LEU A 661 -17.64 1.69 -3.18
N VAL A 662 -18.78 1.03 -3.41
CA VAL A 662 -19.91 1.57 -4.18
C VAL A 662 -21.11 1.77 -3.28
N ILE A 663 -21.58 3.01 -3.16
CA ILE A 663 -22.84 3.33 -2.50
C ILE A 663 -23.88 3.63 -3.57
N ASP A 664 -24.98 2.86 -3.58
CA ASP A 664 -26.01 2.92 -4.62
C ASP A 664 -27.41 3.17 -4.02
N GLY A 665 -27.93 4.38 -4.21
CA GLY A 665 -29.29 4.75 -3.80
C GLY A 665 -29.54 4.74 -2.28
N THR A 666 -28.48 4.66 -1.46
CA THR A 666 -28.53 4.58 0.01
C THR A 666 -27.50 5.51 0.67
N ASN A 667 -27.39 5.45 1.99
CA ASN A 667 -26.45 6.24 2.78
C ASN A 667 -25.35 5.34 3.37
N LEU A 668 -24.10 5.79 3.27
CA LEU A 668 -23.02 5.38 4.17
C LEU A 668 -23.05 6.30 5.39
N ILE A 669 -23.18 5.75 6.60
CA ILE A 669 -23.23 6.50 7.86
C ILE A 669 -21.88 6.37 8.58
N MET A 670 -21.29 7.50 8.95
CA MET A 670 -20.05 7.60 9.72
C MET A 670 -20.35 8.22 11.09
N LEU A 671 -19.99 7.52 12.17
CA LEU A 671 -20.21 7.95 13.56
C LEU A 671 -18.93 8.54 14.18
N ASN A 672 -18.99 8.98 15.44
CA ASN A 672 -17.90 9.73 16.12
C ASN A 672 -16.50 9.15 15.89
N GLU A 673 -15.54 9.96 15.46
CA GLU A 673 -14.12 9.57 15.30
C GLU A 673 -13.89 8.41 14.30
N SER A 674 -14.89 8.10 13.46
CA SER A 674 -14.75 7.08 12.41
C SER A 674 -14.01 7.61 11.19
N ASN A 675 -13.35 6.69 10.46
CA ASN A 675 -12.46 7.02 9.36
C ASN A 675 -12.82 6.27 8.08
N LEU A 676 -12.74 6.96 6.94
CA LEU A 676 -12.82 6.36 5.61
C LEU A 676 -11.58 6.78 4.81
N ILE A 677 -10.70 5.83 4.53
CA ILE A 677 -9.41 6.08 3.88
C ILE A 677 -9.43 5.51 2.46
N ILE A 678 -9.41 6.38 1.46
CA ILE A 678 -9.31 5.99 0.04
C ILE A 678 -7.85 6.15 -0.38
N LYS A 679 -7.09 5.04 -0.41
CA LYS A 679 -5.68 5.03 -0.79
C LYS A 679 -5.51 5.32 -2.27
N LYS A 680 -4.26 5.60 -2.70
CA LYS A 680 -3.92 5.75 -4.12
C LYS A 680 -4.44 4.53 -4.90
N GLY A 681 -5.19 4.79 -5.97
CA GLY A 681 -5.77 3.76 -6.83
C GLY A 681 -7.12 3.20 -6.36
N GLY A 682 -7.46 3.34 -5.08
CA GLY A 682 -8.77 2.99 -4.54
C GLY A 682 -9.89 3.93 -4.98
N ILE A 683 -11.11 3.42 -5.05
CA ILE A 683 -12.28 4.13 -5.57
C ILE A 683 -13.43 4.14 -4.56
N LEU A 684 -13.98 5.33 -4.28
CA LEU A 684 -15.30 5.51 -3.69
C LEU A 684 -16.27 5.98 -4.78
N ARG A 685 -17.33 5.22 -5.06
CA ARG A 685 -18.30 5.54 -6.12
C ARG A 685 -19.70 5.78 -5.54
N PHE A 686 -20.33 6.87 -5.97
CA PHE A 686 -21.74 7.17 -5.71
C PHE A 686 -22.62 6.93 -6.94
N ARG A 687 -23.74 6.23 -6.73
CA ARG A 687 -24.78 5.94 -7.74
C ARG A 687 -26.18 6.27 -7.22
N ASN A 688 -27.11 6.57 -8.13
CA ASN A 688 -28.56 6.74 -7.87
C ASN A 688 -28.92 7.63 -6.67
N ASN A 689 -28.18 8.73 -6.49
CA ASN A 689 -28.32 9.72 -5.42
C ASN A 689 -27.92 9.22 -4.02
N ALA A 690 -26.95 8.30 -3.97
CA ALA A 690 -26.31 7.86 -2.75
C ALA A 690 -25.65 9.01 -1.98
N ASN A 691 -25.52 8.87 -0.66
CA ASN A 691 -24.94 9.91 0.19
C ASN A 691 -23.92 9.35 1.18
N LEU A 692 -23.02 10.22 1.63
CA LEU A 692 -22.18 10.03 2.80
C LEU A 692 -22.69 10.94 3.92
N VAL A 693 -23.00 10.36 5.07
CA VAL A 693 -23.64 11.06 6.19
C VAL A 693 -22.73 10.98 7.41
N PHE A 694 -22.37 12.14 7.96
CA PHE A 694 -21.67 12.24 9.24
C PHE A 694 -22.70 12.38 10.37
N GLU A 695 -22.76 11.38 11.25
CA GLU A 695 -23.61 11.35 12.44
C GLU A 695 -22.76 11.37 13.72
N GLY A 696 -21.68 12.16 13.71
CA GLY A 696 -20.79 12.29 14.85
C GLY A 696 -19.67 13.29 14.69
N ASP A 697 -19.00 13.61 15.80
CA ASP A 697 -17.83 14.48 15.85
C ASP A 697 -16.56 13.75 15.44
N GLY A 698 -15.62 14.44 14.78
CA GLY A 698 -14.30 13.91 14.49
C GLY A 698 -14.26 12.88 13.35
N CYS A 699 -15.33 12.73 12.57
CA CYS A 699 -15.33 11.90 11.37
C CYS A 699 -14.31 12.42 10.34
N GLU A 700 -13.52 11.54 9.73
CA GLU A 700 -12.55 11.92 8.72
C GLU A 700 -12.61 11.02 7.48
N VAL A 701 -12.66 11.65 6.30
CA VAL A 701 -12.43 11.00 5.01
C VAL A 701 -11.04 11.40 4.51
N THR A 702 -10.11 10.46 4.47
CA THR A 702 -8.77 10.67 3.91
C THR A 702 -8.75 10.25 2.44
N LEU A 703 -8.44 11.18 1.55
CA LEU A 703 -8.47 10.99 0.10
C LEU A 703 -7.06 11.07 -0.51
N GLN A 704 -6.59 9.93 -1.01
CA GLN A 704 -5.41 9.78 -1.86
C GLN A 704 -5.76 9.17 -3.24
N GLY A 705 -6.88 8.46 -3.33
CA GLY A 705 -7.44 7.87 -4.55
C GLY A 705 -8.55 8.71 -5.19
N THR A 706 -9.61 8.06 -5.66
CA THR A 706 -10.65 8.72 -6.48
C THR A 706 -12.04 8.61 -5.86
N ILE A 707 -12.76 9.73 -5.81
CA ILE A 707 -14.21 9.75 -5.61
C ILE A 707 -14.88 9.91 -6.98
N ILE A 708 -15.81 9.02 -7.33
CA ILE A 708 -16.58 9.09 -8.59
C ILE A 708 -18.05 9.32 -8.28
N ASN A 709 -18.62 10.37 -8.86
CA ASN A 709 -20.07 10.61 -8.84
C ASN A 709 -20.64 10.32 -10.23
N ASP A 710 -21.35 9.18 -10.37
CA ASP A 710 -21.79 8.63 -11.65
C ASP A 710 -22.79 9.55 -12.39
N GLU A 711 -23.02 9.25 -13.66
CA GLU A 711 -23.89 10.05 -14.52
C GLU A 711 -25.29 10.23 -13.93
N ASN A 712 -25.86 11.41 -14.11
CA ASN A 712 -27.20 11.77 -13.64
C ASN A 712 -27.43 11.58 -12.12
N THR A 713 -26.36 11.49 -11.32
CA THR A 713 -26.43 11.29 -9.87
C THR A 713 -26.26 12.61 -9.09
N ILE A 714 -27.15 12.86 -8.13
CA ILE A 714 -27.09 13.98 -7.20
C ILE A 714 -26.79 13.45 -5.79
N SER A 715 -25.51 13.36 -5.47
CA SER A 715 -25.01 12.84 -4.20
C SER A 715 -24.64 13.94 -3.23
N LYS A 716 -24.72 13.65 -1.94
CA LYS A 716 -24.41 14.60 -0.86
C LYS A 716 -23.41 14.00 0.12
N ILE A 717 -22.53 14.85 0.62
CA ILE A 717 -21.69 14.63 1.80
C ILE A 717 -22.14 15.68 2.82
N PHE A 718 -22.75 15.25 3.92
CA PHE A 718 -23.42 16.17 4.85
C PHE A 718 -23.55 15.59 6.27
N HIS A 719 -23.89 16.44 7.23
CA HIS A 719 -24.18 16.02 8.61
C HIS A 719 -25.66 15.64 8.78
N GLY A 720 -25.92 14.46 9.36
CA GLY A 720 -27.29 13.97 9.61
C GLY A 720 -27.97 14.60 10.84
N GLY A 721 -27.19 15.17 11.77
CA GLY A 721 -27.62 15.65 13.09
C GLY A 721 -27.25 17.11 13.41
N ASP A 722 -26.70 17.35 14.61
CA ASP A 722 -26.33 18.69 15.11
C ASP A 722 -25.24 19.34 14.23
N THR A 723 -25.53 20.54 13.74
CA THR A 723 -24.66 21.35 12.88
C THR A 723 -23.40 21.86 13.58
N SER A 724 -23.27 21.65 14.89
CA SER A 724 -22.03 21.94 15.63
C SER A 724 -20.89 20.96 15.36
N THR A 725 -21.20 19.82 14.73
CA THR A 725 -20.24 18.75 14.52
C THR A 725 -19.29 19.04 13.36
N VAL A 726 -18.03 18.65 13.51
CA VAL A 726 -16.94 18.95 12.57
C VAL A 726 -16.50 17.65 11.91
N ALA A 727 -16.76 17.51 10.61
CA ALA A 727 -16.21 16.43 9.79
C ALA A 727 -15.20 16.97 8.79
N LYS A 728 -14.20 16.14 8.47
CA LYS A 728 -13.07 16.52 7.61
C LYS A 728 -13.02 15.65 6.36
N ILE A 729 -12.73 16.30 5.24
CA ILE A 729 -12.29 15.65 4.00
C ILE A 729 -10.84 16.04 3.79
N LYS A 730 -9.92 15.17 4.21
CA LYS A 730 -8.49 15.42 4.19
C LYS A 730 -7.88 14.86 2.90
N VAL A 731 -7.20 15.70 2.12
CA VAL A 731 -6.49 15.31 0.90
C VAL A 731 -5.02 15.12 1.22
N GLU A 732 -4.48 13.95 0.89
CA GLU A 732 -3.07 13.62 1.06
C GLU A 732 -2.43 13.16 -0.25
N GLY A 733 -1.13 13.39 -0.38
CA GLY A 733 -0.39 13.03 -1.60
C GLY A 733 -0.86 13.80 -2.84
N ILE A 734 -0.50 13.30 -4.02
CA ILE A 734 -0.69 14.02 -5.30
C ILE A 734 -1.69 13.36 -6.27
N ASN A 735 -2.28 12.24 -5.87
CA ASN A 735 -3.10 11.40 -6.77
C ASN A 735 -4.61 11.54 -6.51
N ALA A 736 -5.00 12.37 -5.54
CA ALA A 736 -6.40 12.52 -5.15
C ALA A 736 -7.23 13.13 -6.28
N SER A 737 -8.40 12.56 -6.56
CA SER A 737 -9.33 13.13 -7.53
C SER A 737 -10.80 12.97 -7.17
N ILE A 738 -11.61 13.91 -7.63
CA ILE A 738 -13.07 13.91 -7.52
C ILE A 738 -13.63 14.04 -8.94
N ASP A 739 -14.15 12.95 -9.48
CA ASP A 739 -14.67 12.86 -10.85
C ASP A 739 -16.20 12.95 -10.85
N ASN A 740 -16.71 14.09 -11.32
CA ASN A 740 -18.13 14.34 -11.48
C ASN A 740 -18.54 14.07 -12.93
N LYS A 741 -19.17 12.92 -13.18
CA LYS A 741 -19.62 12.53 -14.52
C LYS A 741 -20.75 13.44 -15.07
N THR A 742 -21.11 13.23 -16.33
CA THR A 742 -22.09 14.05 -17.04
C THR A 742 -23.42 14.15 -16.29
N ASN A 743 -23.97 15.36 -16.20
CA ASN A 743 -25.20 15.70 -15.47
C ASN A 743 -25.19 15.34 -13.96
N SER A 744 -24.04 14.99 -13.39
CA SER A 744 -23.95 14.67 -11.96
C SER A 744 -23.68 15.90 -11.11
N LYS A 745 -24.09 15.86 -9.84
CA LYS A 745 -23.84 16.90 -8.85
C LYS A 745 -23.40 16.29 -7.53
N LEU A 746 -22.15 16.47 -7.13
CA LEU A 746 -21.68 16.14 -5.79
C LEU A 746 -21.75 17.40 -4.92
N LYS A 747 -22.48 17.32 -3.81
CA LYS A 747 -22.69 18.43 -2.88
C LYS A 747 -22.06 18.15 -1.53
N VAL A 748 -21.12 18.98 -1.12
CA VAL A 748 -20.60 19.01 0.26
C VAL A 748 -21.37 20.09 1.01
N LEU A 749 -22.19 19.70 1.99
CA LEU A 749 -23.16 20.57 2.65
C LEU A 749 -22.90 20.68 4.15
N GLY A 750 -23.24 21.82 4.75
CA GLY A 750 -23.02 22.06 6.18
C GLY A 750 -21.54 22.31 6.49
N ASN A 751 -21.21 22.38 7.78
CA ASN A 751 -19.89 22.76 8.33
C ASN A 751 -18.80 21.68 8.13
N ASN A 752 -18.70 21.17 6.90
CA ASN A 752 -17.68 20.24 6.46
C ASN A 752 -16.39 20.98 6.09
N HIS A 753 -15.26 20.44 6.52
CA HIS A 753 -13.94 21.04 6.30
C HIS A 753 -13.13 20.20 5.31
N MET A 754 -12.97 20.68 4.08
CA MET A 754 -12.00 20.11 3.15
C MET A 754 -10.61 20.68 3.46
N ILE A 755 -9.61 19.82 3.67
CA ILE A 755 -8.25 20.22 4.03
C ILE A 755 -7.28 19.60 3.03
N LEU A 756 -6.55 20.42 2.29
CA LEU A 756 -5.44 19.97 1.47
C LEU A 756 -4.16 20.04 2.29
N ASP A 757 -3.52 18.89 2.54
CA ASP A 757 -2.26 18.80 3.28
C ASP A 757 -1.09 19.44 2.54
N GLU A 758 0.03 19.61 3.26
CA GLU A 758 1.25 20.19 2.70
C GLU A 758 1.71 19.41 1.46
N ASN A 759 2.05 20.12 0.38
CA ASN A 759 2.43 19.54 -0.91
C ASN A 759 1.38 18.62 -1.56
N SER A 760 0.15 18.58 -1.06
CA SER A 760 -0.90 17.73 -1.61
C SER A 760 -1.50 18.31 -2.90
N GLN A 761 -2.03 17.44 -3.75
CA GLN A 761 -2.75 17.83 -4.95
C GLN A 761 -4.07 17.07 -5.07
N CYS A 762 -5.14 17.80 -5.36
CA CYS A 762 -6.45 17.24 -5.68
C CYS A 762 -6.92 17.75 -7.04
N SER A 763 -7.49 16.87 -7.85
CA SER A 763 -8.10 17.24 -9.13
C SER A 763 -9.62 17.03 -9.09
N ILE A 764 -10.40 18.11 -9.27
CA ILE A 764 -11.85 18.05 -9.42
C ILE A 764 -12.21 18.12 -10.90
N ILE A 765 -12.60 16.98 -11.46
CA ILE A 765 -12.70 16.74 -12.90
C ILE A 765 -14.11 16.30 -13.33
N GLY A 766 -14.29 16.17 -14.65
CA GLY A 766 -15.52 15.71 -15.28
C GLY A 766 -16.48 16.82 -15.71
N ASP A 767 -17.57 16.45 -16.39
CA ASP A 767 -18.56 17.38 -16.97
C ASP A 767 -19.67 17.79 -16.00
N GLY A 768 -19.70 17.18 -14.81
CA GLY A 768 -20.67 17.45 -13.75
C GLY A 768 -20.39 18.74 -12.98
N THR A 769 -21.06 18.87 -11.83
CA THR A 769 -20.89 20.03 -10.93
C THR A 769 -20.48 19.60 -9.54
N PHE A 770 -19.43 20.22 -9.00
CA PHE A 770 -19.07 20.11 -7.59
C PHE A 770 -19.54 21.35 -6.82
N ILE A 771 -20.25 21.15 -5.72
CA ILE A 771 -20.90 22.22 -4.95
C ILE A 771 -20.46 22.12 -3.50
N VAL A 772 -19.99 23.23 -2.92
CA VAL A 772 -19.69 23.34 -1.48
C VAL A 772 -20.55 24.46 -0.89
N THR A 773 -21.24 24.17 0.20
CA THR A 773 -22.07 25.15 0.92
C THR A 773 -21.84 25.09 2.42
N GLU A 774 -21.70 26.25 3.08
CA GLU A 774 -21.66 26.36 4.55
C GLU A 774 -20.49 25.64 5.23
N GLY A 775 -19.32 25.54 4.58
CA GLY A 775 -18.14 24.85 5.11
C GLY A 775 -16.83 25.60 4.89
N THR A 776 -15.70 24.89 4.96
CA THR A 776 -14.39 25.48 4.67
C THR A 776 -13.57 24.66 3.69
N VAL A 777 -12.78 25.33 2.85
CA VAL A 777 -11.71 24.71 2.06
C VAL A 777 -10.38 25.32 2.51
N ASN A 778 -9.53 24.51 3.14
CA ASN A 778 -8.25 24.93 3.68
C ASN A 778 -7.07 24.42 2.83
N PHE A 779 -6.15 25.31 2.51
CA PHE A 779 -4.94 25.05 1.73
C PHE A 779 -3.69 25.20 2.60
N ASN A 780 -3.09 24.07 3.03
CA ASN A 780 -1.78 24.08 3.66
C ASN A 780 -0.68 24.47 2.63
N PRO A 781 0.56 24.78 3.07
CA PRO A 781 1.63 25.24 2.16
C PRO A 781 1.85 24.32 0.95
N GLU A 782 2.07 24.92 -0.22
CA GLU A 782 2.32 24.24 -1.50
C GLU A 782 1.20 23.28 -1.96
N SER A 783 0.02 23.32 -1.36
CA SER A 783 -1.14 22.53 -1.80
C SER A 783 -1.78 23.11 -3.07
N ILE A 784 -2.28 22.21 -3.94
CA ILE A 784 -2.85 22.57 -5.23
C ILE A 784 -4.21 21.90 -5.44
N LEU A 785 -5.23 22.69 -5.75
CA LEU A 785 -6.52 22.19 -6.25
C LEU A 785 -6.63 22.50 -7.74
N ASN A 786 -6.65 21.47 -8.59
CA ASN A 786 -6.87 21.61 -10.03
C ASN A 786 -8.35 21.36 -10.35
N GLN A 787 -9.01 22.33 -10.98
CA GLN A 787 -10.43 22.26 -11.29
C GLN A 787 -10.66 22.33 -12.80
N THR A 788 -11.20 21.27 -13.38
CA THR A 788 -11.66 21.21 -14.78
C THR A 788 -13.18 21.01 -14.91
N CYS A 789 -13.89 20.66 -13.84
CA CYS A 789 -15.36 20.62 -13.80
C CYS A 789 -15.99 21.98 -13.45
N HIS A 790 -17.33 22.09 -13.51
CA HIS A 790 -18.03 23.26 -12.96
C HIS A 790 -18.01 23.23 -11.42
N VAL A 791 -17.57 24.32 -10.78
CA VAL A 791 -17.62 24.46 -9.30
C VAL A 791 -18.51 25.61 -8.87
N GLN A 792 -19.27 25.38 -7.78
CA GLN A 792 -20.04 26.39 -7.05
C GLN A 792 -19.66 26.40 -5.57
N LEU A 793 -19.29 27.56 -5.05
CA LEU A 793 -19.02 27.81 -3.63
C LEU A 793 -20.03 28.83 -3.13
N ILE A 794 -20.73 28.52 -2.05
CA ILE A 794 -21.79 29.35 -1.47
C ILE A 794 -21.56 29.42 0.04
N ASN A 795 -21.48 30.60 0.63
CA ASN A 795 -21.33 30.76 2.09
C ASN A 795 -20.20 29.88 2.67
N THR A 796 -19.03 29.89 2.02
CA THR A 796 -17.91 28.98 2.30
C THR A 796 -16.64 29.79 2.59
N SER A 797 -15.87 29.42 3.61
CA SER A 797 -14.57 30.04 3.88
C SER A 797 -13.43 29.29 3.18
N ILE A 798 -12.68 29.99 2.33
CA ILE A 798 -11.54 29.47 1.57
C ILE A 798 -10.28 30.07 2.19
N ASN A 799 -9.57 29.27 2.97
CA ASN A 799 -8.45 29.72 3.79
C ASN A 799 -7.16 29.00 3.39
N GLY A 800 -6.00 29.60 3.66
CA GLY A 800 -4.75 28.89 3.48
C GLY A 800 -3.50 29.73 3.66
N SER A 801 -2.41 29.25 3.08
CA SER A 801 -1.17 30.01 2.92
C SER A 801 -1.13 30.74 1.57
N ILE A 802 -0.26 31.75 1.44
CA ILE A 802 0.03 32.45 0.18
C ILE A 802 0.58 31.53 -0.93
N TYR A 803 0.99 30.32 -0.57
CA TYR A 803 1.50 29.29 -1.47
C TYR A 803 0.41 28.30 -1.94
N GLY A 804 -0.72 28.22 -1.20
CA GLY A 804 -1.87 27.43 -1.59
C GLY A 804 -2.51 27.95 -2.87
N THR A 805 -2.74 27.07 -3.85
CA THR A 805 -3.20 27.48 -5.19
C THR A 805 -4.45 26.72 -5.64
N TRP A 806 -5.50 27.48 -5.96
CA TRP A 806 -6.64 27.02 -6.75
C TRP A 806 -6.38 27.31 -8.24
N LYS A 807 -6.34 26.28 -9.08
CA LYS A 807 -6.27 26.40 -10.55
C LYS A 807 -7.62 26.07 -11.17
N SER A 808 -8.20 27.00 -11.92
CA SER A 808 -9.53 26.87 -12.53
C SER A 808 -9.46 26.97 -14.05
N GLU A 809 -9.92 25.92 -14.72
CA GLU A 809 -9.99 25.83 -16.19
C GLU A 809 -11.44 25.76 -16.72
N ASN A 810 -12.42 25.75 -15.82
CA ASN A 810 -13.84 25.72 -16.15
C ASN A 810 -14.65 26.55 -15.14
N LYS A 811 -15.94 26.76 -15.42
CA LYS A 811 -16.79 27.75 -14.74
C LYS A 811 -16.69 27.65 -13.22
N LEU A 812 -16.29 28.76 -12.59
CA LEU A 812 -16.19 28.91 -11.13
C LEU A 812 -17.17 29.99 -10.67
N TYR A 813 -18.07 29.61 -9.78
CA TYR A 813 -19.06 30.50 -9.17
C TYR A 813 -18.83 30.56 -7.66
N VAL A 814 -18.55 31.75 -7.12
CA VAL A 814 -18.24 31.97 -5.71
C VAL A 814 -19.13 33.10 -5.19
N THR A 815 -19.97 32.79 -4.21
CA THR A 815 -20.94 33.75 -3.65
C THR A 815 -20.94 33.71 -2.14
N GLU A 816 -21.00 34.88 -1.51
CA GLU A 816 -21.09 35.00 -0.05
C GLU A 816 -19.92 34.29 0.68
N CYS A 817 -18.74 34.19 0.06
CA CYS A 817 -17.59 33.48 0.60
C CYS A 817 -16.54 34.43 1.21
N ASP A 818 -15.80 33.92 2.20
CA ASP A 818 -14.58 34.53 2.69
C ASP A 818 -13.37 33.85 2.03
N TRP A 819 -12.58 34.57 1.24
CA TRP A 819 -11.38 34.07 0.56
C TRP A 819 -10.14 34.72 1.16
N ASN A 820 -9.31 33.96 1.88
CA ASN A 820 -8.18 34.48 2.63
C ASN A 820 -6.87 33.76 2.27
N ARG A 821 -5.86 34.51 1.82
CA ARG A 821 -4.48 34.03 1.51
C ARG A 821 -4.34 33.01 0.38
N VAL A 822 -5.40 32.47 -0.20
CA VAL A 822 -5.30 31.49 -1.29
C VAL A 822 -5.11 32.17 -2.64
N LYS A 823 -4.25 31.60 -3.49
CA LYS A 823 -4.05 32.08 -4.87
C LYS A 823 -5.07 31.44 -5.82
N LEU A 824 -5.77 32.25 -6.59
CA LEU A 824 -6.60 31.80 -7.71
C LEU A 824 -5.85 32.02 -9.03
N LYS A 825 -5.60 30.95 -9.78
CA LYS A 825 -5.13 30.99 -11.17
C LYS A 825 -6.26 30.48 -12.07
N SER A 826 -6.67 31.30 -13.02
CA SER A 826 -7.82 31.02 -13.87
C SER A 826 -7.41 31.13 -15.33
N SER A 827 -7.70 30.13 -16.16
CA SER A 827 -7.38 30.14 -17.59
C SER A 827 -8.51 29.60 -18.45
N ASN A 828 -8.87 30.32 -19.52
CA ASN A 828 -9.91 29.92 -20.49
C ASN A 828 -11.29 29.61 -19.86
N THR A 829 -11.66 30.32 -18.80
CA THR A 829 -12.84 30.00 -17.98
C THR A 829 -13.80 31.18 -17.84
N ARG A 830 -14.90 30.97 -17.10
CA ARG A 830 -15.85 31.99 -16.64
C ARG A 830 -15.84 32.05 -15.12
N LEU A 831 -15.50 33.22 -14.58
CA LEU A 831 -15.44 33.48 -13.15
C LEU A 831 -16.60 34.39 -12.72
N PHE A 832 -17.32 33.99 -11.68
CA PHE A 832 -18.33 34.80 -11.02
C PHE A 832 -17.99 34.95 -9.55
N LEU A 833 -17.78 36.18 -9.11
CA LEU A 833 -17.58 36.56 -7.72
C LEU A 833 -18.70 37.53 -7.32
N TYR A 834 -19.53 37.14 -6.36
CA TYR A 834 -20.65 37.94 -5.86
C TYR A 834 -20.65 38.00 -4.33
N GLU A 835 -20.72 39.19 -3.73
CA GLU A 835 -20.83 39.37 -2.27
C GLU A 835 -19.74 38.64 -1.45
N ASN A 836 -18.50 38.60 -1.94
CA ASN A 836 -17.39 37.92 -1.26
C ASN A 836 -16.50 38.87 -0.47
N ASN A 837 -15.88 38.39 0.61
CA ASN A 837 -14.75 39.04 1.27
C ASN A 837 -13.44 38.37 0.83
N ILE A 838 -12.61 39.09 0.11
CA ILE A 838 -11.34 38.62 -0.44
C ILE A 838 -10.21 39.35 0.28
N SER A 839 -9.35 38.63 0.99
CA SER A 839 -8.28 39.22 1.79
C SER A 839 -6.94 38.54 1.57
N ARG A 840 -5.87 39.33 1.39
CA ARG A 840 -4.48 38.85 1.20
C ARG A 840 -4.33 37.78 0.11
N ALA A 841 -5.19 37.82 -0.91
CA ALA A 841 -5.27 36.82 -1.97
C ALA A 841 -4.59 37.31 -3.25
N ILE A 842 -4.22 36.37 -4.13
CA ILE A 842 -3.71 36.68 -5.47
C ILE A 842 -4.65 36.05 -6.48
N ILE A 843 -5.40 36.88 -7.21
CA ILE A 843 -6.32 36.47 -8.26
C ILE A 843 -5.70 36.81 -9.61
N ASN A 844 -5.26 35.79 -10.33
CA ASN A 844 -4.65 35.90 -11.65
C ASN A 844 -5.54 35.22 -12.69
N LEU A 845 -6.13 36.02 -13.56
CA LEU A 845 -7.01 35.59 -14.63
C LEU A 845 -6.30 35.73 -15.98
N ASN A 846 -6.36 34.69 -16.79
CA ASN A 846 -5.84 34.66 -18.15
C ASN A 846 -6.94 34.18 -19.11
N ASN A 847 -7.20 34.93 -20.18
CA ASN A 847 -8.25 34.62 -21.16
C ASN A 847 -9.59 34.20 -20.52
N THR A 848 -9.98 34.89 -19.44
CA THR A 848 -11.13 34.55 -18.59
C THR A 848 -12.20 35.64 -18.73
N THR A 849 -13.47 35.24 -18.90
CA THR A 849 -14.60 36.15 -18.70
C THR A 849 -14.89 36.26 -17.20
N PHE A 850 -15.00 37.47 -16.65
CA PHE A 850 -15.30 37.67 -15.23
C PHE A 850 -16.49 38.61 -14.98
N ASN A 851 -17.23 38.28 -13.93
CA ASN A 851 -18.19 39.18 -13.28
C ASN A 851 -17.86 39.23 -11.78
N VAL A 852 -17.35 40.37 -11.33
CA VAL A 852 -16.98 40.62 -9.94
C VAL A 852 -17.84 41.76 -9.41
N SER A 853 -18.73 41.44 -8.48
CA SER A 853 -19.68 42.42 -7.97
C SER A 853 -19.94 42.32 -6.48
N ASN A 854 -20.15 43.49 -5.85
CA ASN A 854 -20.44 43.63 -4.43
C ASN A 854 -19.41 42.94 -3.50
N CYS A 855 -18.16 42.80 -3.96
CA CYS A 855 -17.11 42.14 -3.18
C CYS A 855 -16.29 43.17 -2.38
N ASN A 856 -15.79 42.76 -1.22
CA ASN A 856 -14.77 43.48 -0.48
C ASN A 856 -13.40 42.85 -0.77
N ILE A 857 -12.44 43.64 -1.27
CA ILE A 857 -11.12 43.17 -1.72
C ILE A 857 -10.05 43.92 -0.93
N TYR A 858 -9.51 43.27 0.10
CA TYR A 858 -8.54 43.83 1.03
C TYR A 858 -7.15 43.25 0.78
N TYR A 859 -6.14 44.10 0.60
CA TYR A 859 -4.72 43.70 0.57
C TYR A 859 -4.42 42.59 -0.46
N SER A 860 -5.16 42.61 -1.57
CA SER A 860 -5.16 41.52 -2.55
C SER A 860 -4.73 42.02 -3.93
N ILE A 861 -4.21 41.12 -4.74
CA ILE A 861 -3.85 41.39 -6.13
C ILE A 861 -4.99 40.84 -7.01
N PHE A 862 -5.59 41.70 -7.83
CA PHE A 862 -6.56 41.27 -8.85
C PHE A 862 -6.03 41.62 -10.22
N LYS A 863 -5.58 40.61 -10.97
CA LYS A 863 -4.96 40.77 -12.28
C LYS A 863 -5.69 39.96 -13.33
N SER A 864 -6.07 40.60 -14.44
CA SER A 864 -6.67 39.94 -15.58
C SER A 864 -5.94 40.30 -16.88
N ILE A 865 -5.52 39.27 -17.61
CA ILE A 865 -4.74 39.36 -18.85
C ILE A 865 -5.56 38.73 -19.99
N ASP A 866 -5.62 39.42 -21.13
CA ASP A 866 -6.26 38.95 -22.36
C ASP A 866 -7.71 38.47 -22.14
N HIS A 867 -8.45 39.11 -21.23
CA HIS A 867 -9.83 38.76 -20.94
C HIS A 867 -10.72 38.84 -22.19
N ASN A 868 -11.76 38.01 -22.24
CA ASN A 868 -12.66 37.89 -23.38
C ASN A 868 -14.11 38.26 -23.01
N ASN A 869 -14.97 38.44 -24.01
CA ASN A 869 -16.37 38.87 -23.85
C ASN A 869 -16.54 40.21 -23.10
N VAL A 870 -17.74 40.52 -22.62
CA VAL A 870 -17.97 41.70 -21.78
C VAL A 870 -17.73 41.32 -20.32
N ASN A 871 -16.86 42.06 -19.65
CA ASN A 871 -16.49 41.81 -18.26
C ASN A 871 -17.07 42.89 -17.35
N HIS A 872 -17.41 42.52 -16.12
CA HIS A 872 -18.03 43.40 -15.15
C HIS A 872 -17.22 43.44 -13.85
N PHE A 873 -16.94 44.66 -13.38
CA PHE A 873 -16.28 44.93 -12.11
C PHE A 873 -17.04 46.06 -11.42
N SER A 874 -18.01 45.73 -10.56
CA SER A 874 -18.95 46.74 -10.06
C SER A 874 -19.39 46.62 -8.61
N GLY A 875 -19.54 47.75 -7.91
CA GLY A 875 -20.04 47.76 -6.54
C GLY A 875 -19.04 47.21 -5.52
N ASN A 876 -17.75 47.12 -5.88
CA ASN A 876 -16.74 46.53 -5.00
C ASN A 876 -16.10 47.59 -4.09
N SER A 877 -15.68 47.16 -2.89
CA SER A 877 -14.82 47.94 -2.01
C SER A 877 -13.40 47.40 -2.08
N ILE A 878 -12.42 48.22 -2.44
CA ILE A 878 -11.03 47.81 -2.64
C ILE A 878 -10.13 48.62 -1.72
N GLU A 879 -9.37 47.94 -0.86
CA GLU A 879 -8.41 48.58 0.04
C GLU A 879 -7.02 47.95 -0.12
N SER A 880 -5.99 48.79 -0.24
CA SER A 880 -4.60 48.35 -0.30
C SER A 880 -3.81 48.87 0.91
N GLU A 881 -2.83 48.11 1.41
CA GLU A 881 -2.04 48.52 2.58
C GLU A 881 -0.75 49.20 2.13
N TYR A 882 -0.42 50.34 2.74
CA TYR A 882 0.87 50.99 2.55
C TYR A 882 2.02 50.07 3.03
N GLY A 883 2.91 49.69 2.11
CA GLY A 883 4.09 48.85 2.40
C GLY A 883 3.98 47.37 2.01
N LEU A 884 2.82 46.92 1.53
CA LEU A 884 2.69 45.63 0.84
C LEU A 884 2.80 45.85 -0.67
N MET A 885 3.99 45.60 -1.24
CA MET A 885 4.20 45.65 -2.68
C MET A 885 3.24 44.69 -3.40
N GLY A 886 2.42 45.22 -4.31
CA GLY A 886 1.66 44.43 -5.29
C GLY A 886 0.15 44.40 -5.12
N ALA A 887 -0.46 44.94 -4.05
CA ALA A 887 -1.91 45.08 -3.97
C ALA A 887 -2.39 46.10 -5.02
N SER A 888 -3.06 45.61 -6.07
CA SER A 888 -3.48 46.40 -7.23
C SER A 888 -4.63 45.72 -7.97
N VAL A 889 -5.41 46.50 -8.71
CA VAL A 889 -6.35 45.99 -9.72
C VAL A 889 -5.78 46.28 -11.11
N GLU A 890 -5.52 45.23 -11.89
CA GLU A 890 -4.87 45.31 -13.20
C GLU A 890 -5.71 44.65 -14.30
N PHE A 891 -6.05 45.41 -15.33
CA PHE A 891 -6.67 44.90 -16.55
C PHE A 891 -5.76 45.15 -17.75
N ILE A 892 -5.20 44.06 -18.29
CA ILE A 892 -4.16 44.07 -19.33
C ILE A 892 -4.69 43.40 -20.60
N SER A 893 -4.66 44.13 -21.73
CA SER A 893 -5.14 43.63 -23.03
C SER A 893 -6.60 43.13 -22.95
N GLY A 894 -7.10 42.48 -23.99
CA GLY A 894 -8.42 41.84 -23.98
C GLY A 894 -9.57 42.73 -24.46
N THR A 895 -10.78 42.27 -24.14
CA THR A 895 -12.06 42.86 -24.55
C THR A 895 -12.51 43.97 -23.61
N PHE A 896 -13.82 44.25 -23.55
CA PHE A 896 -14.36 45.39 -22.83
C PHE A 896 -14.57 45.08 -21.34
N VAL A 897 -14.17 45.99 -20.45
CA VAL A 897 -14.43 45.92 -19.00
C VAL A 897 -15.31 47.08 -18.54
N ASN A 898 -16.47 46.77 -17.95
CA ASN A 898 -17.32 47.78 -17.31
C ASN A 898 -16.94 47.92 -15.83
N ILE A 899 -16.35 49.07 -15.46
CA ILE A 899 -15.87 49.40 -14.12
C ILE A 899 -16.78 50.49 -13.54
N GLN A 900 -17.69 50.12 -12.64
CA GLN A 900 -18.68 51.07 -12.13
C GLN A 900 -18.97 50.93 -10.64
N GLU A 901 -19.26 52.05 -9.97
CA GLU A 901 -19.72 52.06 -8.57
C GLU A 901 -18.74 51.40 -7.59
N ASN A 902 -17.45 51.37 -7.91
CA ASN A 902 -16.43 50.82 -7.00
C ASN A 902 -15.86 51.91 -6.09
N ASN A 903 -15.47 51.52 -4.88
CA ASN A 903 -14.79 52.37 -3.92
C ASN A 903 -13.36 51.87 -3.70
N PHE A 904 -12.38 52.59 -4.25
CA PHE A 904 -10.96 52.34 -4.04
C PHE A 904 -10.44 53.26 -2.94
N SER A 905 -9.83 52.70 -1.89
CA SER A 905 -9.26 53.45 -0.77
C SER A 905 -7.88 52.94 -0.34
N GLU A 906 -6.93 53.85 -0.11
CA GLU A 906 -5.61 53.60 0.51
C GLU A 906 -4.68 52.66 -0.28
N GLY A 907 -3.44 53.07 -0.56
CA GLY A 907 -2.43 52.19 -1.18
C GLY A 907 -1.37 52.86 -2.05
N GLU A 908 -0.45 52.06 -2.63
CA GLU A 908 0.54 52.57 -3.58
C GLU A 908 -0.08 52.76 -4.99
N LEU A 909 -0.77 51.75 -5.51
CA LEU A 909 -1.35 51.74 -6.86
C LEU A 909 -2.83 51.32 -6.79
N GLY A 910 -3.73 52.14 -7.35
CA GLY A 910 -5.17 51.83 -7.38
C GLY A 910 -5.58 50.92 -8.54
N LEU A 911 -5.89 51.52 -9.68
CA LEU A 911 -6.33 50.83 -10.90
C LEU A 911 -5.32 51.02 -12.04
N ILE A 912 -4.93 49.93 -12.70
CA ILE A 912 -4.04 49.93 -13.85
C ILE A 912 -4.78 49.38 -15.08
N LEU A 913 -4.81 50.18 -16.14
CA LEU A 913 -5.38 49.82 -17.43
C LEU A 913 -4.26 49.85 -18.48
N ASP A 914 -3.88 48.68 -18.97
CA ASP A 914 -2.78 48.51 -19.91
C ASP A 914 -3.29 47.90 -21.22
N ASN A 915 -3.27 48.65 -22.32
CA ASN A 915 -3.79 48.22 -23.62
C ASN A 915 -5.24 47.68 -23.57
N SER A 916 -6.07 48.14 -22.62
CA SER A 916 -7.43 47.65 -22.38
C SER A 916 -8.51 48.67 -22.75
N LYS A 917 -9.74 48.18 -22.99
CA LYS A 917 -10.91 49.01 -23.28
C LYS A 917 -11.90 48.98 -22.12
N SER A 918 -12.25 50.13 -21.56
CA SER A 918 -13.07 50.17 -20.33
C SER A 918 -13.98 51.39 -20.23
N THR A 919 -15.09 51.24 -19.48
CA THR A 919 -15.90 52.34 -18.95
C THR A 919 -15.62 52.53 -17.47
N LEU A 920 -15.41 53.77 -17.05
CA LEU A 920 -15.33 54.16 -15.64
C LEU A 920 -16.52 55.07 -15.31
N LYS A 921 -17.45 54.56 -14.49
CA LYS A 921 -18.67 55.28 -14.09
C LYS A 921 -18.87 55.25 -12.57
N CYS A 922 -19.08 56.41 -11.94
CA CYS A 922 -19.41 56.50 -10.51
C CYS A 922 -18.39 55.82 -9.57
N ASN A 923 -17.12 55.72 -9.94
CA ASN A 923 -16.09 55.14 -9.06
C ASN A 923 -15.51 56.22 -8.13
N ARG A 924 -15.10 55.84 -6.91
CA ARG A 924 -14.35 56.68 -5.98
C ARG A 924 -12.92 56.17 -5.84
N PHE A 925 -11.94 57.06 -5.87
CA PHE A 925 -10.54 56.77 -5.62
C PHE A 925 -9.97 57.73 -4.58
N SER A 926 -9.51 57.21 -3.44
CA SER A 926 -8.95 58.03 -2.36
C SER A 926 -7.74 57.40 -1.67
N GLY A 927 -6.77 58.19 -1.25
CA GLY A 927 -5.65 57.71 -0.42
C GLY A 927 -4.56 56.92 -1.16
N PHE A 928 -4.46 57.00 -2.49
CA PHE A 928 -3.42 56.30 -3.26
C PHE A 928 -2.22 57.19 -3.61
N ASP A 929 -1.02 56.61 -3.71
CA ASP A 929 0.12 57.31 -4.32
C ASP A 929 -0.13 57.56 -5.81
N VAL A 930 -0.66 56.56 -6.53
CA VAL A 930 -1.21 56.72 -7.89
C VAL A 930 -2.57 56.01 -8.01
N ALA A 931 -3.63 56.80 -8.18
CA ALA A 931 -5.00 56.27 -8.17
C ALA A 931 -5.37 55.51 -9.46
N LEU A 932 -5.07 56.09 -10.64
CA LEU A 932 -5.34 55.48 -11.94
C LEU A 932 -4.11 55.58 -12.83
N THR A 933 -3.66 54.46 -13.38
CA THR A 933 -2.60 54.42 -14.39
C THR A 933 -3.15 53.93 -15.72
N LEU A 934 -2.90 54.70 -16.78
CA LEU A 934 -3.27 54.37 -18.15
C LEU A 934 -2.00 54.13 -18.97
N ARG A 935 -1.86 52.95 -19.58
CA ARG A 935 -0.71 52.56 -20.41
C ARG A 935 -1.10 52.10 -21.82
N GLY A 936 -0.31 52.52 -22.81
CA GLY A 936 -0.34 51.95 -24.16
C GLY A 936 -1.58 52.33 -25.01
N LYS A 937 -2.14 51.38 -25.75
CA LYS A 937 -3.32 51.59 -26.63
C LYS A 937 -4.65 51.43 -25.88
N ASN A 938 -4.75 51.97 -24.68
CA ASN A 938 -5.98 51.94 -23.89
C ASN A 938 -7.11 52.74 -24.56
N THR A 939 -8.37 52.39 -24.28
CA THR A 939 -9.54 53.19 -24.64
C THR A 939 -10.46 53.28 -23.43
N THR A 940 -10.37 54.40 -22.71
CA THR A 940 -11.03 54.58 -21.42
C THR A 940 -12.11 55.64 -21.52
N TYR A 941 -13.35 55.25 -21.25
CA TYR A 941 -14.54 56.09 -21.33
C TYR A 941 -14.91 56.64 -19.94
N MET A 942 -14.82 57.95 -19.77
CA MET A 942 -15.06 58.67 -18.51
C MET A 942 -16.08 59.81 -18.70
N ASN A 943 -16.96 59.71 -19.70
CA ASN A 943 -18.03 60.66 -19.92
C ASN A 943 -19.37 59.98 -20.21
N SER A 944 -20.46 60.72 -19.96
CA SER A 944 -21.82 60.18 -20.02
C SER A 944 -22.23 59.73 -21.42
N GLU A 945 -21.75 60.40 -22.48
CA GLU A 945 -22.01 60.04 -23.88
C GLU A 945 -21.47 58.65 -24.25
N THR A 946 -20.39 58.23 -23.60
CA THR A 946 -19.73 56.92 -23.81
C THR A 946 -20.01 55.92 -22.70
N GLY A 947 -20.96 56.22 -21.79
CA GLY A 947 -21.38 55.35 -20.70
C GLY A 947 -20.54 55.44 -19.41
N GLY A 948 -19.53 56.32 -19.36
CA GLY A 948 -18.72 56.62 -18.18
C GLY A 948 -19.14 57.91 -17.43
N GLY A 949 -18.24 58.42 -16.58
CA GLY A 949 -18.35 59.72 -15.91
C GLY A 949 -18.76 59.66 -14.44
N PHE A 950 -18.86 60.81 -13.79
CA PHE A 950 -19.19 60.97 -12.37
C PHE A 950 -18.21 60.25 -11.41
N ASN A 951 -16.95 60.06 -11.82
CA ASN A 951 -15.93 59.50 -10.94
C ASN A 951 -15.41 60.56 -9.96
N VAL A 952 -15.00 60.15 -8.77
CA VAL A 952 -14.46 61.01 -7.71
C VAL A 952 -13.03 60.59 -7.39
N PHE A 953 -12.10 61.53 -7.47
CA PHE A 953 -10.71 61.36 -7.06
C PHE A 953 -10.42 62.38 -5.95
N GLU A 954 -9.89 61.98 -4.81
CA GLU A 954 -9.62 62.86 -3.66
C GLU A 954 -8.47 62.31 -2.81
N ASP A 955 -7.71 63.16 -2.13
CA ASP A 955 -6.63 62.76 -1.21
C ASP A 955 -5.64 61.72 -1.78
N ASN A 956 -5.25 61.85 -3.05
CA ASN A 956 -4.27 60.95 -3.69
C ASN A 956 -2.93 61.68 -3.93
N GLY A 957 -1.79 60.98 -3.96
CA GLY A 957 -0.53 61.53 -4.46
C GLY A 957 -0.65 62.02 -5.91
N LEU A 958 -1.15 61.16 -6.78
CA LEU A 958 -1.43 61.41 -8.19
C LEU A 958 -2.79 60.84 -8.59
N HIS A 959 -3.70 61.65 -9.15
CA HIS A 959 -5.01 61.14 -9.57
C HIS A 959 -4.92 60.28 -10.83
N ILE A 960 -4.29 60.76 -11.90
CA ILE A 960 -4.13 59.99 -13.14
C ILE A 960 -2.69 60.07 -13.64
N ASN A 961 -2.07 58.91 -13.81
CA ASN A 961 -0.78 58.74 -14.46
C ASN A 961 -0.95 58.25 -15.90
N PHE A 962 -0.26 58.88 -16.83
CA PHE A 962 -0.22 58.51 -18.24
C PHE A 962 1.14 57.92 -18.62
N ASP A 963 1.15 56.70 -19.16
CA ASP A 963 2.36 56.03 -19.63
C ASP A 963 2.22 55.69 -21.12
N CYS A 964 2.62 56.65 -21.97
CA CYS A 964 2.46 56.60 -23.43
C CYS A 964 1.05 56.16 -23.87
N SER A 965 0.01 56.64 -23.18
CA SER A 965 -1.37 56.18 -23.32
C SER A 965 -2.25 57.06 -24.20
N GLN A 966 -3.34 56.52 -24.74
CA GLN A 966 -4.35 57.34 -25.42
C GLN A 966 -5.10 58.21 -24.38
N PRO A 967 -5.48 59.45 -24.75
CA PRO A 967 -6.27 60.29 -23.85
C PRO A 967 -7.64 59.67 -23.55
N PRO A 968 -8.10 59.65 -22.29
CA PRO A 968 -9.42 59.14 -21.94
C PRO A 968 -10.54 60.07 -22.46
N SER A 969 -11.72 59.52 -22.77
CA SER A 969 -12.90 60.30 -23.15
C SER A 969 -13.54 60.92 -21.91
N ILE A 970 -13.03 62.07 -21.50
CA ILE A 970 -13.37 62.73 -20.21
C ILE A 970 -14.18 64.03 -20.38
N HIS A 971 -14.26 64.59 -21.59
CA HIS A 971 -15.02 65.81 -21.88
C HIS A 971 -16.51 65.65 -21.52
N LEU A 972 -17.07 66.63 -20.81
CA LEU A 972 -18.44 66.64 -20.26
C LEU A 972 -18.75 65.44 -19.33
N GLY A 973 -17.73 64.91 -18.67
CA GLY A 973 -17.86 63.70 -17.86
C GLY A 973 -18.36 63.89 -16.43
N ASN A 974 -18.46 65.12 -15.92
CA ASN A 974 -18.84 65.43 -14.53
C ASN A 974 -17.98 64.69 -13.48
N ASN A 975 -16.70 64.42 -13.80
CA ASN A 975 -15.77 63.83 -12.83
C ASN A 975 -15.30 64.91 -11.84
N LYS A 976 -15.06 64.52 -10.58
CA LYS A 976 -14.57 65.40 -9.51
C LYS A 976 -13.12 65.05 -9.18
N PHE A 977 -12.22 66.01 -9.29
CA PHE A 977 -10.81 65.93 -8.92
C PHE A 977 -10.55 66.85 -7.72
N GLY A 978 -10.39 66.25 -6.55
CA GLY A 978 -10.24 66.90 -5.25
C GLY A 978 -8.79 67.27 -4.93
N THR A 979 -8.41 67.11 -3.67
CA THR A 979 -7.05 67.31 -3.14
C THR A 979 -6.08 66.27 -3.70
N TYR A 980 -4.86 66.70 -4.01
CA TYR A 980 -3.77 65.79 -4.38
C TYR A 980 -2.42 66.21 -3.78
N GLY A 981 -1.47 65.27 -3.74
CA GLY A 981 -0.14 65.45 -3.16
C GLY A 981 0.88 66.05 -4.14
N THR A 982 1.04 65.43 -5.30
CA THR A 982 2.05 65.80 -6.32
C THR A 982 1.41 66.50 -7.52
N PHE A 983 0.58 65.79 -8.30
CA PHE A 983 -0.12 66.34 -9.46
C PHE A 983 -1.54 65.78 -9.55
N CYS A 984 -2.45 66.53 -10.14
CA CYS A 984 -3.74 65.99 -10.55
C CYS A 984 -3.50 64.96 -11.65
N PHE A 985 -2.87 65.38 -12.76
CA PHE A 985 -2.44 64.49 -13.84
C PHE A 985 -0.94 64.61 -14.11
N SER A 986 -0.29 63.49 -14.42
CA SER A 986 1.15 63.43 -14.75
C SER A 986 1.43 62.36 -15.80
N GLY A 987 2.48 62.53 -16.60
CA GLY A 987 3.00 61.50 -17.51
C GLY A 987 2.94 61.85 -18.99
N THR A 988 2.95 60.85 -19.87
CA THR A 988 3.04 61.00 -21.33
C THR A 988 1.79 60.50 -22.05
N LEU A 989 1.20 61.34 -22.89
CA LEU A 989 0.07 61.00 -23.76
C LEU A 989 0.51 60.72 -25.19
N LYS A 990 -0.16 59.77 -25.84
CA LYS A 990 -0.01 59.43 -27.25
C LYS A 990 -1.05 60.17 -28.08
N MET A 991 -0.75 61.44 -28.39
CA MET A 991 -1.63 62.33 -29.15
C MET A 991 -1.00 62.77 -30.46
N ILE A 992 -1.86 63.09 -31.45
CA ILE A 992 -1.45 63.79 -32.67
C ILE A 992 -0.98 65.20 -32.28
N CYS A 993 0.15 65.66 -32.83
CA CYS A 993 0.67 67.01 -32.53
C CYS A 993 -0.40 68.07 -32.85
N ASN A 994 -0.50 69.11 -32.02
CA ASN A 994 -1.49 70.19 -32.13
C ASN A 994 -2.95 69.79 -31.89
N ASN A 995 -3.22 68.58 -31.40
CA ASN A 995 -4.57 68.18 -30.98
C ASN A 995 -4.83 68.59 -29.52
N PHE A 996 -6.09 68.89 -29.18
CA PHE A 996 -6.46 69.36 -27.85
C PHE A 996 -6.93 68.21 -26.96
N PHE A 997 -6.49 68.20 -25.71
CA PHE A 997 -7.08 67.35 -24.68
C PHE A 997 -8.18 68.13 -23.95
N HIS A 998 -9.44 67.77 -24.21
CA HIS A 998 -10.61 68.46 -23.68
C HIS A 998 -10.98 67.95 -22.28
N LEU A 999 -10.92 68.84 -21.29
CA LEU A 999 -11.26 68.56 -19.90
C LEU A 999 -12.51 69.31 -19.40
N GLU A 1000 -13.16 70.10 -20.27
CA GLU A 1000 -14.35 70.88 -19.94
C GLU A 1000 -15.49 69.99 -19.38
N GLY A 1001 -16.27 70.54 -18.45
CA GLY A 1001 -17.39 69.81 -17.82
C GLY A 1001 -16.97 68.81 -16.74
N ASN A 1002 -15.77 68.96 -16.19
CA ASN A 1002 -15.29 68.28 -14.99
C ASN A 1002 -15.02 69.32 -13.88
N ASN A 1003 -15.04 68.87 -12.62
CA ASN A 1003 -14.84 69.71 -11.45
C ASN A 1003 -13.44 69.50 -10.87
N PHE A 1004 -12.58 70.51 -10.97
CA PHE A 1004 -11.22 70.49 -10.45
C PHE A 1004 -11.10 71.37 -9.20
N ASN A 1005 -10.37 70.91 -8.18
CA ASN A 1005 -10.00 71.73 -7.04
C ASN A 1005 -8.99 72.81 -7.48
N VAL A 1006 -9.46 74.04 -7.60
CA VAL A 1006 -8.69 75.20 -8.09
C VAL A 1006 -7.66 75.74 -7.09
N THR A 1007 -7.54 75.16 -5.88
CA THR A 1007 -6.61 75.66 -4.83
C THR A 1007 -5.20 75.08 -4.91
N GLN A 1008 -4.93 74.20 -5.86
CA GLN A 1008 -3.61 73.56 -6.07
C GLN A 1008 -3.24 73.63 -7.57
N SER A 1009 -1.97 73.91 -7.89
CA SER A 1009 -1.38 73.80 -9.24
C SER A 1009 -1.09 72.32 -9.56
N GLY A 1010 -1.40 71.75 -10.73
CA GLY A 1010 -1.06 70.32 -10.89
C GLY A 1010 -1.34 69.55 -12.19
N PHE A 1011 -0.88 70.02 -13.35
CA PHE A 1011 -0.83 69.19 -14.57
C PHE A 1011 0.60 69.06 -15.10
N ASN A 1012 1.13 67.85 -15.19
CA ASN A 1012 2.48 67.59 -15.71
C ASN A 1012 2.43 66.57 -16.87
N ILE A 1013 1.92 67.02 -18.02
CA ILE A 1013 1.60 66.13 -19.15
C ILE A 1013 2.51 66.44 -20.35
N PHE A 1014 3.15 65.40 -20.89
CA PHE A 1014 4.01 65.45 -22.06
C PHE A 1014 3.39 64.68 -23.23
N ASN A 1015 3.89 64.92 -24.45
CA ASN A 1015 3.58 64.07 -25.60
C ASN A 1015 4.62 62.97 -25.71
N CYS A 1016 4.21 61.71 -25.88
CA CYS A 1016 5.14 60.60 -26.08
C CYS A 1016 5.81 60.61 -27.46
N ASN A 1017 5.30 61.40 -28.40
CA ASN A 1017 5.89 61.59 -29.72
C ASN A 1017 6.99 62.67 -29.64
N PRO A 1018 8.27 62.32 -29.88
CA PRO A 1018 9.37 63.27 -29.78
C PRO A 1018 9.30 64.42 -30.80
N ASN A 1019 8.45 64.31 -31.83
CA ASN A 1019 8.28 65.35 -32.85
C ASN A 1019 7.22 66.40 -32.50
N CYS A 1020 6.57 66.32 -31.34
CA CYS A 1020 5.57 67.30 -30.92
C CYS A 1020 6.18 68.34 -29.96
N LEU A 1021 6.01 69.63 -30.29
CA LEU A 1021 6.53 70.77 -29.52
C LEU A 1021 5.69 71.07 -28.25
N SER A 1022 4.40 70.73 -28.23
CA SER A 1022 3.55 70.93 -27.05
C SER A 1022 2.28 70.05 -27.08
N THR A 1023 1.70 69.82 -25.90
CA THR A 1023 0.36 69.23 -25.71
C THR A 1023 -0.57 70.34 -25.22
N SER A 1024 -1.61 70.69 -25.98
CA SER A 1024 -2.56 71.75 -25.60
C SER A 1024 -3.77 71.17 -24.87
N ILE A 1025 -4.14 71.77 -23.73
CA ILE A 1025 -5.25 71.34 -22.88
C ILE A 1025 -6.34 72.43 -22.89
N ILE A 1026 -7.61 72.04 -23.01
CA ILE A 1026 -8.77 72.95 -22.93
C ILE A 1026 -9.56 72.63 -21.65
N THR A 1027 -9.83 73.64 -20.83
CA THR A 1027 -10.50 73.51 -19.52
C THR A 1027 -11.60 74.57 -19.35
N SER A 1028 -12.60 74.33 -18.49
CA SER A 1028 -13.84 75.14 -18.44
C SER A 1028 -13.83 76.36 -17.52
N ASN A 1029 -12.68 76.98 -17.22
CA ASN A 1029 -12.55 78.30 -16.56
C ASN A 1029 -11.10 78.82 -16.69
N ASN A 1030 -10.84 80.10 -16.39
CA ASN A 1030 -9.49 80.72 -16.28
C ASN A 1030 -8.61 79.98 -15.24
N LEU A 1031 -8.14 78.81 -15.62
CA LEU A 1031 -7.14 77.99 -14.95
C LEU A 1031 -5.71 78.44 -15.35
N SER A 1032 -5.60 79.56 -16.09
CA SER A 1032 -4.40 80.05 -16.77
C SER A 1032 -3.33 80.63 -15.83
N ASP A 1033 -3.70 81.05 -14.62
CA ASP A 1033 -2.80 81.88 -13.80
C ASP A 1033 -2.11 81.11 -12.66
N GLU A 1034 -2.51 79.86 -12.38
CA GLU A 1034 -1.98 79.05 -11.26
C GLU A 1034 -1.62 77.60 -11.63
N ILE A 1035 -1.64 77.23 -12.92
CA ILE A 1035 -1.24 75.89 -13.40
C ILE A 1035 0.08 75.98 -14.16
N VAL A 1036 1.10 75.32 -13.63
CA VAL A 1036 2.34 75.05 -14.38
C VAL A 1036 2.01 73.97 -15.43
N ILE A 1037 2.06 74.34 -16.71
CA ILE A 1037 2.01 73.41 -17.84
C ILE A 1037 3.46 73.16 -18.23
N SER A 1038 4.00 71.94 -18.01
CA SER A 1038 5.38 71.67 -18.46
C SER A 1038 5.39 71.32 -19.94
N CYS A 1039 5.73 72.32 -20.77
CA CYS A 1039 5.95 72.23 -22.21
C CYS A 1039 7.26 71.51 -22.54
N ASN A 1040 7.30 70.84 -23.68
CA ASN A 1040 8.50 70.27 -24.28
C ASN A 1040 9.32 71.40 -24.95
N ASP A 1041 9.76 72.41 -24.19
CA ASP A 1041 10.53 73.53 -24.73
C ASP A 1041 11.99 73.09 -24.96
N ASP A 1042 12.22 72.46 -26.12
CA ASP A 1042 13.54 72.28 -26.72
C ASP A 1042 14.15 73.61 -27.23
N SER A 1043 13.59 74.77 -26.86
CA SER A 1043 14.18 76.06 -27.21
C SER A 1043 15.40 76.44 -26.36
N THR A 1044 16.02 75.50 -25.63
CA THR A 1044 17.45 75.62 -25.31
C THR A 1044 18.27 74.98 -26.42
N THR A 1045 18.26 75.58 -27.60
CA THR A 1045 19.32 75.34 -28.59
C THR A 1045 20.64 75.76 -27.95
N THR A 1046 21.47 74.79 -27.62
CA THR A 1046 22.87 75.01 -27.25
C THR A 1046 23.63 75.43 -28.52
N SER A 1047 23.83 76.73 -28.72
CA SER A 1047 24.95 77.19 -29.55
C SER A 1047 26.21 77.22 -28.69
N ASP A 1048 27.22 76.54 -29.19
CA ASP A 1048 28.52 76.28 -28.58
C ASP A 1048 29.40 77.55 -28.52
N ASP A 1049 29.48 78.21 -27.36
CA ASP A 1049 30.50 79.25 -27.09
C ASP A 1049 30.88 79.43 -25.60
N GLY A 1050 31.12 78.33 -24.89
CA GLY A 1050 32.20 78.26 -23.87
C GLY A 1050 32.25 79.27 -22.70
N LYS A 1051 31.19 80.01 -22.36
CA LYS A 1051 31.16 80.90 -21.17
C LYS A 1051 29.84 80.83 -20.41
N LYS A 1052 29.90 80.29 -19.19
CA LYS A 1052 28.94 80.36 -18.05
C LYS A 1052 27.45 80.56 -18.38
N VAL A 1053 26.66 79.51 -18.14
CA VAL A 1053 25.19 79.45 -18.22
C VAL A 1053 24.54 80.29 -17.11
N TYR A 1054 23.51 81.08 -17.46
CA TYR A 1054 22.64 81.80 -16.51
C TYR A 1054 21.22 81.23 -16.58
N LEU A 1055 20.67 80.78 -15.44
CA LEU A 1055 19.23 80.66 -15.21
C LEU A 1055 18.65 82.05 -14.93
N GLU A 1056 17.59 82.45 -15.66
CA GLU A 1056 16.96 83.77 -15.57
C GLU A 1056 15.82 83.87 -14.54
N ASN A 1057 15.15 82.78 -14.12
CA ASN A 1057 14.17 82.78 -13.01
C ASN A 1057 13.96 81.38 -12.40
N SER A 1058 13.28 81.30 -11.25
CA SER A 1058 12.98 80.06 -10.50
C SER A 1058 12.18 79.04 -11.33
N GLY A 1059 12.46 77.75 -11.13
CA GLY A 1059 11.81 76.63 -11.84
C GLY A 1059 11.52 75.46 -10.90
N PHE A 1060 10.90 74.39 -11.38
CA PHE A 1060 10.65 73.17 -10.60
C PHE A 1060 11.39 71.98 -11.25
N ASP A 1061 11.90 71.04 -10.45
CA ASP A 1061 12.46 69.80 -11.01
C ASP A 1061 11.38 68.76 -11.36
N LEU A 1062 11.79 67.63 -11.94
CA LEU A 1062 10.95 66.48 -12.30
C LEU A 1062 10.18 65.87 -11.10
N LEU A 1063 10.49 66.27 -9.87
CA LEU A 1063 9.83 65.87 -8.63
C LEU A 1063 8.99 67.00 -8.01
N GLY A 1064 8.81 68.12 -8.73
CA GLY A 1064 7.99 69.25 -8.28
C GLY A 1064 8.62 70.12 -7.18
N ARG A 1065 9.94 70.06 -6.98
CA ARG A 1065 10.65 70.88 -5.97
C ARG A 1065 11.05 72.23 -6.55
N GLU A 1066 10.81 73.30 -5.80
CA GLU A 1066 11.17 74.67 -6.21
C GLU A 1066 12.69 74.87 -6.23
N ILE A 1067 13.21 75.16 -7.41
CA ILE A 1067 14.61 75.49 -7.71
C ILE A 1067 14.72 77.02 -7.71
N THR A 1068 15.54 77.56 -6.81
CA THR A 1068 15.77 79.01 -6.71
C THR A 1068 17.25 79.34 -6.85
N LYS A 1069 17.53 80.49 -7.46
CA LYS A 1069 18.88 81.04 -7.61
C LYS A 1069 19.04 82.21 -6.64
N GLU A 1070 20.01 82.14 -5.73
CA GLU A 1070 20.40 83.30 -4.91
C GLU A 1070 21.44 84.14 -5.67
N GLU A 1071 21.21 85.44 -5.80
CA GLU A 1071 22.02 86.37 -6.62
C GLU A 1071 23.51 86.45 -6.25
N ASN A 1072 23.91 85.93 -5.08
CA ASN A 1072 25.27 86.07 -4.53
C ASN A 1072 25.99 84.75 -4.20
N LYS A 1073 25.51 83.58 -4.67
CA LYS A 1073 26.18 82.28 -4.39
C LYS A 1073 26.32 81.39 -5.62
N SER A 1074 27.37 80.57 -5.67
CA SER A 1074 27.61 79.59 -6.75
C SER A 1074 27.07 78.19 -6.39
N GLY A 1075 26.02 77.75 -7.09
CA GLY A 1075 25.40 76.42 -6.97
C GLY A 1075 23.88 76.44 -7.27
N ILE A 1076 23.28 75.26 -7.46
CA ILE A 1076 21.81 75.08 -7.48
C ILE A 1076 21.35 74.84 -6.04
N TYR A 1077 20.25 75.48 -5.65
CA TYR A 1077 19.74 75.45 -4.29
C TYR A 1077 18.29 74.97 -4.27
N PHE A 1078 17.98 74.08 -3.30
CA PHE A 1078 16.64 73.54 -3.10
C PHE A 1078 16.06 74.10 -1.80
N LYS A 1079 14.79 74.50 -1.85
CA LYS A 1079 14.05 74.96 -0.66
C LYS A 1079 13.06 73.90 -0.20
N ARG A 1080 13.15 73.48 1.06
CA ARG A 1080 12.21 72.50 1.64
C ARG A 1080 10.92 73.20 2.06
N ARG A 1081 9.76 72.68 1.63
CA ARG A 1081 8.44 73.31 1.87
C ARG A 1081 8.05 73.41 3.36
N ASN A 1082 8.52 72.51 4.22
CA ASN A 1082 8.05 72.45 5.61
C ASN A 1082 8.73 73.47 6.55
N ASP A 1083 9.96 73.89 6.27
CA ASP A 1083 10.74 74.77 7.16
C ASP A 1083 11.46 75.93 6.43
N GLY A 1084 11.40 75.97 5.09
CA GLY A 1084 12.02 77.00 4.28
C GLY A 1084 13.56 76.95 4.24
N GLN A 1085 14.19 75.91 4.78
CA GLN A 1085 15.66 75.79 4.76
C GLN A 1085 16.19 75.48 3.36
N VAL A 1086 17.32 76.11 3.03
CA VAL A 1086 17.96 76.05 1.71
C VAL A 1086 19.19 75.15 1.78
N TYR A 1087 19.20 74.08 0.99
CA TYR A 1087 20.31 73.10 0.96
C TYR A 1087 21.10 73.23 -0.36
N LYS A 1088 22.43 73.24 -0.25
CA LYS A 1088 23.35 73.19 -1.40
C LYS A 1088 23.51 71.74 -1.83
N ASN A 1089 23.19 71.41 -3.08
CA ASN A 1089 23.56 70.10 -3.62
C ASN A 1089 24.27 70.25 -4.97
N LEU A 1090 25.53 69.78 -4.98
CA LEU A 1090 26.41 69.48 -6.12
C LEU A 1090 27.01 70.61 -6.97
N LYS A 1091 28.34 70.51 -7.13
CA LYS A 1091 29.12 70.96 -8.29
C LYS A 1091 28.81 69.97 -9.42
N LEU A 1092 28.42 70.47 -10.58
CA LEU A 1092 28.46 69.70 -11.83
C LEU A 1092 29.93 69.56 -12.24
N ASP A 1093 30.42 68.32 -12.33
CA ASP A 1093 31.50 67.94 -13.26
C ASP A 1093 30.84 67.32 -14.50
#